data_AF-A0A971CGA4-F1
#
_entry.id   AF-A0A971CGA4-F1
#
_cell.length_a   1.000
_cell.length_b   1.000
_cell.length_c   1.000
_cell.angle_alpha   90.00
_cell.angle_beta   90.00
_cell.angle_gamma   90.00
#
_symmetry.space_group_name_H-M   'P 1'
#
loop_
_entity.id
_entity.type
_entity.pdbx_description
1 polymer ?
#
loop_
_entity_poly.entity_id
_entity_poly.type
_entity_poly.pdbx_seq_one_letter_code
_entity_poly.pdbx_strand_id
1 'polypeptide(L)'
;MTGRNGPRQPAGRDHEPAATTLAIALALVGEAAGRVRDGVPADVHAAHRWRDVAVTEAVRTAALTGDRDGVRALAAAYDRLVLFVPAADGAAPGTVVPARTATSTVPAATTTSTGAVATAVGAATGVGTPGVTLVPVGSGERRARGAFSTPPELAAVMAERALRGVTAGTTVPRVVDPACGAGSLLRAVLARLLALGVPAAGIADRLYGVDLDPVAVAVCRAALAGDLTDAGHPCRPEDLAHRIVPGDALLGPVPTAGPGQEPGPEPGQDSGPNPGQDPGQDPGRGGPVVWHAAFPEVLAVGSAPPEPVTGWRGGFDVVVANPPWERLKVTAKDWAGAPPERLRVTRAAAARAVRDGGRHPLTGRGELNAYLPFMETCWRLLSPAGRACIVVPAGIASDRSAAPLLRALMETDRLDRLHVLDPAGPIFDGVSQRVSVALVDLRGGPPPDGNGTANRSGAEVAVGIRDPAAVPPDRVWRLDAGIPALVNPNTGTPPLCCGPRDVRLLVAAHHRWPVLRRRDPGGAVVDDPWQLRLVTPLHMTRDARWFSSAPGEGLLPLWEAKHAGLLDHRGGVRADPRYWVPESLVMDRFGDLCARGWLAGYRNVTTAAAVRTLLPCALPVVGVGNSLPLLSAPRLPLLLAALASLPVDYLTRQKHAGANLNFFKLEQVPLPCPEDYDRAAPWDAATTAGAWLLERLAAAVAWRPGLEGLAGELVSLGVGAEPGDGGIRRGPAAVVAMGGEDDGHREVDRRASALADLDAAHAVLLGWDRDDLSHALASFTALRGREVKASGRFVTAERVLDAFDRLAAAG
;
A
#
# COMPACT_ATOMS: atom_id res chain seq x y z
N MET A 1 35.91 -32.51 -58.86
CA MET A 1 36.39 -33.10 -57.58
C MET A 1 37.40 -32.12 -56.99
N THR A 2 36.91 -31.10 -56.29
CA THR A 2 36.84 -30.95 -54.81
C THR A 2 38.17 -30.58 -54.16
N GLY A 3 38.26 -29.33 -53.71
CA GLY A 3 39.34 -28.85 -52.85
C GLY A 3 39.23 -27.34 -52.61
N ARG A 4 38.42 -26.94 -51.61
CA ARG A 4 38.24 -25.55 -51.13
C ARG A 4 39.55 -25.00 -50.54
N ASN A 5 39.91 -23.77 -50.88
CA ASN A 5 40.70 -22.87 -50.04
C ASN A 5 40.27 -21.43 -50.35
N GLY A 6 39.45 -20.85 -49.46
CA GLY A 6 39.10 -19.43 -49.47
C GLY A 6 40.13 -18.61 -48.68
N PRO A 7 40.32 -17.32 -49.00
CA PRO A 7 41.40 -16.50 -48.46
C PRO A 7 41.08 -15.97 -47.06
N ARG A 8 42.15 -15.77 -46.28
CA ARG A 8 42.20 -15.28 -44.89
C ARG A 8 41.49 -13.92 -44.72
N GLN A 9 40.61 -13.81 -43.72
CA GLN A 9 40.15 -12.56 -43.13
C GLN A 9 41.16 -12.02 -42.10
N PRO A 10 41.24 -10.69 -41.90
CA PRO A 10 42.18 -10.07 -40.97
C PRO A 10 41.71 -10.25 -39.51
N ALA A 11 42.66 -10.41 -38.60
CA ALA A 11 42.43 -10.49 -37.17
C ALA A 11 41.80 -9.19 -36.64
N GLY A 12 40.51 -9.26 -36.29
CA GLY A 12 39.87 -8.27 -35.43
C GLY A 12 40.40 -8.42 -34.01
N ARG A 13 40.91 -7.34 -33.44
CA ARG A 13 41.08 -7.24 -31.99
C ARG A 13 39.69 -7.12 -31.39
N ASP A 14 39.18 -8.21 -30.83
CA ASP A 14 38.02 -8.18 -29.96
C ASP A 14 38.41 -7.42 -28.69
N HIS A 15 37.86 -6.23 -28.54
CA HIS A 15 37.98 -5.42 -27.34
C HIS A 15 37.12 -6.05 -26.23
N GLU A 16 37.71 -6.29 -25.07
CA GLU A 16 37.04 -6.66 -23.81
C GLU A 16 37.23 -5.53 -22.76
N PRO A 17 36.66 -4.32 -22.93
CA PRO A 17 36.93 -3.17 -22.05
C PRO A 17 36.14 -3.24 -20.74
N ALA A 18 34.91 -3.77 -20.77
CA ALA A 18 33.98 -3.84 -19.64
C ALA A 18 34.49 -4.70 -18.47
N ALA A 19 35.33 -5.70 -18.79
CA ALA A 19 35.99 -6.57 -17.82
C ALA A 19 37.07 -5.84 -17.00
N THR A 20 37.75 -4.88 -17.64
CA THR A 20 39.00 -4.32 -17.16
C THR A 20 38.76 -3.23 -16.11
N THR A 21 37.75 -2.39 -16.28
CA THR A 21 37.47 -1.26 -15.37
C THR A 21 36.91 -1.71 -14.02
N LEU A 22 35.97 -2.66 -14.04
CA LEU A 22 35.41 -3.24 -12.81
C LEU A 22 36.48 -4.04 -12.06
N ALA A 23 37.36 -4.75 -12.78
CA ALA A 23 38.51 -5.44 -12.20
C ALA A 23 39.51 -4.46 -11.56
N ILE A 24 39.86 -3.36 -12.24
CA ILE A 24 40.76 -2.32 -11.71
C ILE A 24 40.17 -1.67 -10.47
N ALA A 25 38.88 -1.33 -10.47
CA ALA A 25 38.22 -0.74 -9.32
C ALA A 25 38.14 -1.70 -8.13
N LEU A 26 37.81 -2.97 -8.36
CA LEU A 26 37.84 -4.02 -7.33
C LEU A 26 39.25 -4.28 -6.81
N ALA A 27 40.28 -4.18 -7.67
CA ALA A 27 41.68 -4.31 -7.28
C ALA A 27 42.17 -3.13 -6.45
N LEU A 28 41.82 -1.89 -6.81
CA LEU A 28 42.10 -0.67 -6.03
C LEU A 28 41.44 -0.72 -4.65
N VAL A 29 40.24 -1.31 -4.57
CA VAL A 29 39.52 -1.55 -3.32
C VAL A 29 40.16 -2.65 -2.49
N GLY A 30 40.62 -3.72 -3.13
CA GLY A 30 41.43 -4.76 -2.49
C GLY A 30 42.74 -4.21 -1.93
N GLU A 31 43.38 -3.25 -2.62
CA GLU A 31 44.60 -2.59 -2.17
C GLU A 31 44.31 -1.60 -1.02
N ALA A 32 43.23 -0.84 -1.10
CA ALA A 32 42.79 0.07 -0.04
C ALA A 32 42.34 -0.69 1.23
N ALA A 33 41.65 -1.83 1.07
CA ALA A 33 41.31 -2.76 2.16
C ALA A 33 42.56 -3.46 2.72
N GLY A 34 43.54 -3.79 1.86
CA GLY A 34 44.83 -4.37 2.25
C GLY A 34 45.69 -3.44 3.11
N ARG A 35 45.58 -2.12 2.92
CA ARG A 35 46.23 -1.09 3.75
C ARG A 35 45.61 -0.92 5.14
N VAL A 36 44.47 -1.57 5.42
CA VAL A 36 43.78 -1.54 6.73
C VAL A 36 43.86 -2.91 7.43
N ARG A 37 44.86 -3.73 7.10
CA ARG A 37 45.21 -4.93 7.90
C ARG A 37 45.58 -4.59 9.35
N ASP A 38 45.81 -3.32 9.68
CA ASP A 38 45.93 -2.82 11.04
C ASP A 38 44.63 -2.12 11.49
N GLY A 39 43.57 -2.91 11.72
CA GLY A 39 42.39 -2.50 12.49
C GLY A 39 41.10 -2.23 11.70
N VAL A 40 40.44 -3.29 11.21
CA VAL A 40 39.02 -3.22 10.78
C VAL A 40 38.12 -3.66 11.94
N PRO A 41 37.23 -2.80 12.47
CA PRO A 41 36.18 -3.23 13.40
C PRO A 41 35.20 -4.17 12.67
N ALA A 42 34.75 -5.23 13.35
CA ALA A 42 33.76 -6.20 12.88
C ALA A 42 32.33 -5.60 12.75
N ASP A 43 32.20 -4.36 12.28
CA ASP A 43 30.95 -3.63 12.17
C ASP A 43 30.48 -3.52 10.71
N VAL A 44 29.17 -3.65 10.50
CA VAL A 44 28.49 -3.59 9.20
C VAL A 44 28.60 -2.20 8.54
N HIS A 45 28.81 -1.13 9.33
CA HIS A 45 28.93 0.25 8.82
C HIS A 45 30.30 0.52 8.18
N ALA A 46 31.36 -0.15 8.62
CA ALA A 46 32.67 -0.12 8.00
C ALA A 46 32.61 -0.76 6.60
N ALA A 47 31.94 -1.91 6.46
CA ALA A 47 31.74 -2.56 5.16
C ALA A 47 30.96 -1.69 4.16
N HIS A 48 29.96 -0.92 4.62
CA HIS A 48 29.25 0.04 3.77
C HIS A 48 30.15 1.19 3.30
N ARG A 49 30.96 1.78 4.19
CA ARG A 49 31.92 2.83 3.82
C ARG A 49 32.91 2.36 2.77
N TRP A 50 33.42 1.14 2.89
CA TRP A 50 34.32 0.58 1.87
C TRP A 50 33.61 0.34 0.54
N ARG A 51 32.33 -0.03 0.55
CA ARG A 51 31.55 -0.25 -0.68
C ARG A 51 31.38 1.09 -1.40
N ASP A 52 31.10 2.12 -0.64
CA ASP A 52 30.89 3.47 -1.15
C ASP A 52 32.17 4.01 -1.78
N VAL A 53 33.32 3.81 -1.11
CA VAL A 53 34.65 4.09 -1.68
C VAL A 53 34.88 3.26 -2.95
N ALA A 54 34.53 1.97 -2.94
CA ALA A 54 34.70 1.07 -4.07
C ALA A 54 33.89 1.47 -5.30
N VAL A 55 32.61 1.75 -5.11
CA VAL A 55 31.71 2.18 -6.18
C VAL A 55 32.11 3.56 -6.68
N THR A 56 32.51 4.47 -5.79
CA THR A 56 32.99 5.81 -6.18
C THR A 56 34.24 5.71 -7.04
N GLU A 57 35.23 4.89 -6.64
CA GLU A 57 36.46 4.73 -7.40
C GLU A 57 36.22 3.94 -8.71
N ALA A 58 35.27 3.00 -8.73
CA ALA A 58 34.83 2.34 -9.94
C ALA A 58 34.21 3.31 -10.95
N VAL A 59 33.29 4.16 -10.49
CA VAL A 59 32.67 5.20 -11.32
C VAL A 59 33.75 6.14 -11.85
N ARG A 60 34.69 6.57 -11.00
CA ARG A 60 35.79 7.46 -11.38
C ARG A 60 36.71 6.82 -12.41
N THR A 61 37.10 5.57 -12.21
CA THR A 61 37.98 4.82 -13.12
C THR A 61 37.28 4.63 -14.46
N ALA A 62 36.00 4.26 -14.46
CA ALA A 62 35.22 4.09 -15.68
C ALA A 62 35.05 5.40 -16.47
N ALA A 63 34.86 6.52 -15.77
CA ALA A 63 34.82 7.83 -16.39
C ALA A 63 36.18 8.20 -17.02
N LEU A 64 37.30 7.83 -16.40
CA LEU A 64 38.65 8.07 -16.92
C LEU A 64 39.03 7.15 -18.09
N THR A 65 38.59 5.88 -18.07
CA THR A 65 38.90 4.88 -19.10
C THR A 65 37.93 4.91 -20.28
N GLY A 66 36.79 5.59 -20.14
CA GLY A 66 35.73 5.65 -21.15
C GLY A 66 34.85 4.39 -21.20
N ASP A 67 34.85 3.55 -20.15
CA ASP A 67 34.07 2.32 -20.07
C ASP A 67 32.60 2.57 -19.70
N ARG A 68 31.82 2.97 -20.71
CA ARG A 68 30.40 3.34 -20.55
C ARG A 68 29.52 2.14 -20.20
N ASP A 69 29.82 0.97 -20.75
CA ASP A 69 29.03 -0.24 -20.50
C ASP A 69 29.22 -0.76 -19.07
N GLY A 70 30.44 -0.66 -18.52
CA GLY A 70 30.71 -0.94 -17.11
C GLY A 70 29.91 -0.03 -16.16
N VAL A 71 29.84 1.27 -16.43
CA VAL A 71 29.03 2.22 -15.64
C VAL A 71 27.54 1.89 -15.69
N ARG A 72 27.02 1.51 -16.86
CA ARG A 72 25.61 1.13 -17.02
C ARG A 72 25.27 -0.14 -16.25
N ALA A 73 26.16 -1.13 -16.29
CA ALA A 73 26.03 -2.35 -15.51
C ALA A 73 26.06 -2.06 -14.00
N LEU A 74 26.97 -1.18 -13.55
CA LEU A 74 27.05 -0.73 -12.17
C LEU A 74 25.78 -0.01 -11.72
N ALA A 75 25.24 0.90 -12.54
CA ALA A 75 23.99 1.61 -12.25
C ALA A 75 22.78 0.66 -12.18
N ALA A 76 22.71 -0.34 -13.05
CA ALA A 76 21.65 -1.35 -13.02
C ALA A 76 21.77 -2.31 -11.82
N ALA A 77 23.00 -2.51 -11.32
CA ALA A 77 23.28 -3.43 -10.23
C ALA A 77 23.43 -2.75 -8.85
N TYR A 78 23.52 -1.42 -8.77
CA TYR A 78 23.88 -0.67 -7.56
C TYR A 78 23.14 -1.15 -6.30
N ASP A 79 21.83 -1.29 -6.38
CA ASP A 79 20.95 -1.71 -5.28
C ASP A 79 21.14 -3.18 -4.85
N ARG A 80 21.89 -3.95 -5.64
CA ARG A 80 22.18 -5.37 -5.43
C ARG A 80 23.58 -5.62 -4.87
N LEU A 81 24.43 -4.59 -4.70
CA LEU A 81 25.84 -4.75 -4.33
C LEU A 81 26.11 -4.62 -2.81
N VAL A 82 26.90 -5.54 -2.25
CA VAL A 82 27.58 -5.40 -0.94
C VAL A 82 29.03 -5.84 -1.06
N LEU A 83 29.92 -5.23 -0.27
CA LEU A 83 31.27 -5.75 -0.05
C LEU A 83 31.25 -6.96 0.88
N PHE A 84 31.84 -8.05 0.41
CA PHE A 84 32.18 -9.21 1.21
C PHE A 84 33.70 -9.25 1.45
N VAL A 85 34.10 -9.28 2.72
CA VAL A 85 35.48 -9.49 3.17
C VAL A 85 35.53 -10.83 3.89
N PRO A 86 36.18 -11.89 3.34
CA PRO A 86 36.41 -13.13 4.06
C PRO A 86 37.31 -12.87 5.29
N ALA A 87 37.00 -13.54 6.39
CA ALA A 87 37.81 -13.46 7.61
C ALA A 87 39.23 -13.97 7.32
N ALA A 88 40.23 -13.32 7.92
CA ALA A 88 41.63 -13.73 7.79
C ALA A 88 41.85 -15.16 8.31
N ASP A 89 42.63 -15.94 7.57
CA ASP A 89 42.95 -17.34 7.86
C ASP A 89 43.42 -17.52 9.31
N GLY A 90 42.67 -18.29 10.09
CA GLY A 90 43.05 -18.70 11.45
C GLY A 90 41.93 -18.70 12.50
N ALA A 91 40.77 -18.09 12.23
CA ALA A 91 39.62 -18.20 13.13
C ALA A 91 38.71 -19.36 12.68
N ALA A 92 38.53 -20.36 13.55
CA ALA A 92 37.50 -21.39 13.38
C ALA A 92 36.13 -20.74 13.11
N PRO A 93 35.23 -21.38 12.33
CA PRO A 93 33.98 -20.77 11.88
C PRO A 93 33.06 -20.45 13.06
N GLY A 94 33.22 -19.25 13.61
CA GLY A 94 32.35 -18.64 14.61
C GLY A 94 31.10 -18.10 13.92
N THR A 95 30.11 -18.97 13.76
CA THR A 95 28.67 -18.66 13.85
C THR A 95 28.28 -17.19 13.59
N VAL A 96 28.10 -16.83 12.32
CA VAL A 96 26.95 -15.98 11.98
C VAL A 96 25.74 -16.88 12.25
N VAL A 97 25.03 -16.63 13.35
CA VAL A 97 23.78 -17.32 13.66
C VAL A 97 22.82 -17.07 12.49
N PRO A 98 22.48 -18.08 11.68
CA PRO A 98 21.32 -17.97 10.83
C PRO A 98 20.11 -17.98 11.78
N ALA A 99 19.18 -17.05 11.61
CA ALA A 99 17.86 -17.19 12.19
C ALA A 99 17.21 -18.47 11.61
N ARG A 100 17.45 -19.63 12.25
CA ARG A 100 16.73 -20.87 11.98
C ARG A 100 15.32 -20.69 12.51
N THR A 101 14.35 -20.57 11.61
CA THR A 101 13.43 -21.68 11.32
C THR A 101 12.35 -21.24 10.32
N ALA A 102 12.43 -21.79 9.12
CA ALA A 102 11.25 -22.23 8.39
C ALA A 102 11.68 -23.43 7.54
N THR A 103 11.34 -24.62 8.00
CA THR A 103 11.41 -25.86 7.24
C THR A 103 10.51 -25.73 6.02
N SER A 104 11.10 -25.66 4.83
CA SER A 104 10.40 -25.93 3.57
C SER A 104 11.40 -26.56 2.62
N THR A 105 11.20 -27.85 2.37
CA THR A 105 11.78 -28.59 1.26
C THR A 105 11.20 -28.04 -0.04
N VAL A 106 12.00 -27.29 -0.80
CA VAL A 106 11.70 -26.93 -2.19
C VAL A 106 12.54 -27.82 -3.09
N PRO A 107 11.94 -28.51 -4.09
CA PRO A 107 12.67 -29.38 -5.01
C PRO A 107 13.50 -28.54 -5.99
N ALA A 108 14.62 -29.12 -6.44
CA ALA A 108 15.54 -28.52 -7.40
C ALA A 108 14.80 -28.08 -8.69
N ALA A 109 14.56 -26.77 -8.82
CA ALA A 109 14.03 -26.16 -10.03
C ALA A 109 15.19 -25.56 -10.85
N THR A 110 15.25 -26.03 -12.08
CA THR A 110 16.01 -25.58 -13.25
C THR A 110 16.54 -24.14 -13.21
N THR A 111 17.88 -24.06 -13.29
CA THR A 111 18.70 -22.88 -13.57
C THR A 111 18.17 -22.08 -14.76
N THR A 112 17.67 -20.87 -14.52
CA THR A 112 17.41 -19.85 -15.55
C THR A 112 18.00 -18.50 -15.13
N SER A 113 18.65 -17.85 -16.11
CA SER A 113 19.17 -16.46 -16.26
C SER A 113 19.91 -15.72 -15.12
N THR A 114 19.90 -16.20 -13.87
CA THR A 114 20.50 -15.48 -12.73
C THR A 114 21.98 -15.84 -12.51
N GLY A 115 22.38 -17.05 -12.92
CA GLY A 115 23.78 -17.49 -12.86
C GLY A 115 24.69 -16.78 -13.87
N ALA A 116 24.14 -16.27 -14.98
CA ALA A 116 24.91 -15.62 -16.03
C ALA A 116 25.56 -14.30 -15.57
N VAL A 117 24.94 -13.56 -14.64
CA VAL A 117 25.49 -12.28 -14.13
C VAL A 117 26.64 -12.51 -13.15
N ALA A 118 26.55 -13.54 -12.30
CA ALA A 118 27.64 -13.90 -11.38
C ALA A 118 28.84 -14.52 -12.14
N THR A 119 28.56 -15.33 -13.16
CA THR A 119 29.62 -15.92 -13.99
C THR A 119 30.22 -14.91 -14.96
N ALA A 120 29.50 -13.88 -15.42
CA ALA A 120 30.07 -12.80 -16.23
C ALA A 120 31.04 -11.90 -15.44
N VAL A 121 30.74 -11.62 -14.16
CA VAL A 121 31.64 -10.84 -13.27
C VAL A 121 32.84 -11.67 -12.82
N GLY A 122 32.67 -12.99 -12.65
CA GLY A 122 33.75 -13.92 -12.28
C GLY A 122 34.63 -14.40 -13.45
N ALA A 123 34.09 -14.54 -14.66
CA ALA A 123 34.83 -15.05 -15.83
C ALA A 123 35.57 -13.95 -16.59
N ALA A 124 35.11 -12.69 -16.52
CA ALA A 124 35.74 -11.58 -17.23
C ALA A 124 37.00 -11.05 -16.52
N THR A 125 37.13 -11.24 -15.20
CA THR A 125 38.12 -10.47 -14.43
C THR A 125 39.47 -11.14 -14.24
N GLY A 126 39.61 -12.47 -14.32
CA GLY A 126 40.91 -13.20 -14.35
C GLY A 126 41.98 -12.83 -13.30
N VAL A 127 41.67 -11.93 -12.37
CA VAL A 127 42.57 -11.27 -11.43
C VAL A 127 41.73 -11.07 -10.16
N GLY A 128 41.59 -12.15 -9.40
CA GLY A 128 41.13 -12.05 -8.03
C GLY A 128 42.25 -11.48 -7.18
N THR A 129 42.09 -10.25 -6.67
CA THR A 129 42.84 -9.85 -5.47
C THR A 129 42.36 -10.73 -4.32
N PRO A 130 43.24 -11.40 -3.55
CA PRO A 130 42.81 -12.28 -2.49
C PRO A 130 42.10 -11.47 -1.38
N GLY A 131 40.77 -11.62 -1.28
CA GLY A 131 40.01 -11.26 -0.08
C GLY A 131 38.98 -10.13 -0.18
N VAL A 132 38.51 -9.71 -1.35
CA VAL A 132 37.34 -8.80 -1.44
C VAL A 132 36.47 -9.14 -2.66
N THR A 133 35.16 -9.36 -2.48
CA THR A 133 34.22 -9.63 -3.58
C THR A 133 32.94 -8.84 -3.40
N LEU A 134 32.40 -8.25 -4.48
CA LEU A 134 31.04 -7.71 -4.46
C LEU A 134 30.02 -8.84 -4.67
N VAL A 135 29.14 -9.06 -3.69
CA VAL A 135 28.19 -10.18 -3.71
C VAL A 135 26.75 -9.65 -3.83
N PRO A 136 25.89 -10.29 -4.66
CA PRO A 136 24.46 -10.00 -4.70
C PRO A 136 23.78 -10.28 -3.36
N VAL A 137 23.01 -9.32 -2.84
CA VAL A 137 22.32 -9.47 -1.55
C VAL A 137 20.89 -9.98 -1.64
N GLY A 138 20.40 -10.56 -0.54
CA GLY A 138 18.99 -10.91 -0.32
C GLY A 138 18.08 -9.70 -0.02
N SER A 139 16.77 -9.93 -0.06
CA SER A 139 15.71 -8.91 0.09
C SER A 139 15.68 -8.19 1.45
N GLY A 140 16.11 -8.83 2.53
CA GLY A 140 16.12 -8.25 3.88
C GLY A 140 17.10 -7.08 4.03
N GLU A 141 18.26 -7.17 3.36
CA GLU A 141 19.30 -6.14 3.43
C GLU A 141 19.00 -4.96 2.49
N ARG A 142 18.39 -5.23 1.32
CA ARG A 142 17.83 -4.17 0.44
C ARG A 142 16.77 -3.33 1.14
N ARG A 143 15.91 -3.98 1.94
CA ARG A 143 14.87 -3.31 2.74
C ARG A 143 15.43 -2.42 3.86
N ALA A 144 16.58 -2.75 4.42
CA ALA A 144 17.24 -1.91 5.42
C ALA A 144 17.87 -0.64 4.80
N ARG A 145 18.11 -0.65 3.48
CA ARG A 145 18.74 0.43 2.70
C ARG A 145 17.75 1.34 1.96
N GLY A 146 16.47 0.96 1.87
CA GLY A 146 15.45 1.73 1.16
C GLY A 146 15.60 1.79 -0.37
N ALA A 147 16.58 1.07 -0.95
CA ALA A 147 16.93 1.16 -2.36
C ALA A 147 16.28 0.02 -3.17
N PHE A 148 15.19 0.34 -3.89
CA PHE A 148 14.61 -0.53 -4.91
C PHE A 148 14.49 0.25 -6.22
N SER A 149 15.42 0.03 -7.14
CA SER A 149 15.41 0.66 -8.46
C SER A 149 14.13 0.31 -9.21
N THR A 150 13.55 1.34 -9.82
CA THR A 150 12.39 1.22 -10.69
C THR A 150 12.74 0.34 -11.90
N PRO A 151 11.98 -0.74 -12.16
CA PRO A 151 12.20 -1.59 -13.33
C PRO A 151 12.16 -0.77 -14.63
N PRO A 152 12.99 -1.10 -15.64
CA PRO A 152 13.03 -0.36 -16.89
C PRO A 152 11.68 -0.22 -17.60
N GLU A 153 10.84 -1.28 -17.62
CA GLU A 153 9.54 -1.19 -18.27
C GLU A 153 8.61 -0.20 -17.56
N LEU A 154 8.61 -0.22 -16.22
CA LEU A 154 7.81 0.71 -15.43
C LEU A 154 8.33 2.15 -15.56
N ALA A 155 9.65 2.34 -15.53
CA ALA A 155 10.29 3.64 -15.71
C ALA A 155 9.96 4.26 -17.08
N ALA A 156 9.94 3.44 -18.14
CA ALA A 156 9.54 3.88 -19.48
C ALA A 156 8.08 4.36 -19.52
N VAL A 157 7.16 3.63 -18.90
CA VAL A 157 5.74 4.04 -18.81
C VAL A 157 5.59 5.33 -18.00
N MET A 158 6.31 5.47 -16.89
CA MET A 158 6.29 6.70 -16.09
C MET A 158 6.82 7.90 -16.87
N ALA A 159 7.92 7.73 -17.61
CA ALA A 159 8.47 8.77 -18.47
C ALA A 159 7.48 9.18 -19.58
N GLU A 160 6.84 8.22 -20.23
CA GLU A 160 5.82 8.48 -21.25
C GLU A 160 4.62 9.27 -20.70
N ARG A 161 4.13 8.90 -19.51
CA ARG A 161 3.02 9.61 -18.84
C ARG A 161 3.41 11.03 -18.44
N ALA A 162 4.57 11.21 -17.83
CA ALA A 162 5.03 12.51 -17.35
C ALA A 162 5.34 13.47 -18.52
N LEU A 163 5.81 12.95 -19.66
CA LEU A 163 6.08 13.70 -20.89
C LEU A 163 4.86 13.83 -21.83
N ARG A 164 3.66 13.49 -21.36
CA ARG A 164 2.45 13.59 -22.20
C ARG A 164 2.24 15.02 -22.71
N GLY A 165 2.21 15.17 -24.03
CA GLY A 165 2.05 16.45 -24.71
C GLY A 165 3.37 17.10 -25.16
N VAL A 166 4.53 16.52 -24.81
CA VAL A 166 5.83 16.90 -25.37
C VAL A 166 5.95 16.31 -26.78
N THR A 167 6.22 17.15 -27.77
CA THR A 167 6.40 16.76 -29.18
C THR A 167 7.66 17.40 -29.77
N ALA A 168 8.07 16.94 -30.95
CA ALA A 168 9.10 17.62 -31.73
C ALA A 168 8.73 19.11 -31.90
N GLY A 169 9.64 20.02 -31.52
CA GLY A 169 9.42 21.47 -31.55
C GLY A 169 8.91 22.11 -30.25
N THR A 170 8.53 21.33 -29.23
CA THR A 170 8.27 21.88 -27.89
C THR A 170 9.59 22.31 -27.22
N THR A 171 9.52 23.33 -26.36
CA THR A 171 10.68 23.73 -25.54
C THR A 171 11.08 22.58 -24.63
N VAL A 172 12.39 22.28 -24.54
CA VAL A 172 12.89 21.16 -23.74
C VAL A 172 12.46 21.32 -22.27
N PRO A 173 11.68 20.37 -21.72
CA PRO A 173 11.14 20.49 -20.38
C PRO A 173 12.25 20.38 -19.34
N ARG A 174 12.15 21.15 -18.25
CA ARG A 174 12.98 20.94 -17.05
C ARG A 174 12.43 19.74 -16.29
N VAL A 175 13.23 18.70 -16.16
CA VAL A 175 12.87 17.42 -15.55
C VAL A 175 13.60 17.27 -14.23
N VAL A 176 12.89 16.93 -13.15
CA VAL A 176 13.54 16.55 -11.88
C VAL A 176 13.10 15.16 -11.41
N ASP A 177 14.05 14.43 -10.84
CA ASP A 177 13.78 13.31 -9.95
C ASP A 177 14.27 13.63 -8.53
N PRO A 178 13.35 13.90 -7.58
CA PRO A 178 13.71 14.27 -6.21
C PRO A 178 14.24 13.11 -5.36
N ALA A 179 14.19 11.86 -5.85
CA ALA A 179 14.79 10.66 -5.25
C ALA A 179 15.45 9.82 -6.35
N CYS A 180 16.48 10.37 -6.99
CA CYS A 180 16.96 9.85 -8.27
C CYS A 180 17.68 8.50 -8.19
N GLY A 181 18.15 8.09 -7.02
CA GLY A 181 18.98 6.90 -6.85
C GLY A 181 20.12 6.87 -7.87
N ALA A 182 20.34 5.72 -8.50
CA ALA A 182 21.29 5.54 -9.58
C ALA A 182 20.81 6.08 -10.97
N GLY A 183 19.66 6.76 -11.02
CA GLY A 183 19.17 7.50 -12.19
C GLY A 183 18.24 6.73 -13.14
N SER A 184 17.61 5.62 -12.73
CA SER A 184 16.80 4.80 -13.65
C SER A 184 15.64 5.57 -14.31
N LEU A 185 14.92 6.41 -13.56
CA LEU A 185 13.84 7.25 -14.08
C LEU A 185 14.36 8.37 -14.99
N LEU A 186 15.43 9.07 -14.59
CA LEU A 186 16.04 10.13 -15.41
C LEU A 186 16.56 9.58 -16.75
N ARG A 187 17.14 8.38 -16.76
CA ARG A 187 17.58 7.70 -17.98
C ARG A 187 16.40 7.32 -18.88
N ALA A 188 15.29 6.86 -18.31
CA ALA A 188 14.06 6.60 -19.08
C ALA A 188 13.48 7.88 -19.70
N VAL A 189 13.52 9.01 -18.98
CA VAL A 189 13.13 10.33 -19.50
C VAL A 189 14.06 10.77 -20.64
N LEU A 190 15.38 10.66 -20.46
CA LEU A 190 16.37 10.94 -21.52
C LEU A 190 16.07 10.14 -22.79
N ALA A 191 15.92 8.82 -22.65
CA ALA A 191 15.61 7.93 -23.77
C ALA A 191 14.31 8.34 -24.49
N ARG A 192 13.26 8.72 -23.73
CA ARG A 192 11.99 9.16 -24.31
C ARG A 192 12.11 10.50 -25.05
N LEU A 193 12.82 11.47 -24.49
CA LEU A 193 13.06 12.77 -25.12
C LEU A 193 13.88 12.62 -26.43
N LEU A 194 14.91 11.78 -26.43
CA LEU A 194 15.67 11.44 -27.63
C LEU A 194 14.77 10.79 -28.70
N ALA A 195 13.91 9.84 -28.31
CA ALA A 195 12.95 9.21 -29.21
C ALA A 195 11.90 10.19 -29.79
N LEU A 196 11.64 11.31 -29.10
CA LEU A 196 10.79 12.41 -29.60
C LEU A 196 11.56 13.40 -30.48
N GLY A 197 12.85 13.17 -30.73
CA GLY A 197 13.71 14.01 -31.58
C GLY A 197 14.30 15.22 -30.88
N VAL A 198 14.28 15.27 -29.54
CA VAL A 198 14.92 16.35 -28.78
C VAL A 198 16.45 16.13 -28.78
N PRO A 199 17.28 17.11 -29.18
CA PRO A 199 18.73 16.95 -29.20
C PRO A 199 19.32 16.73 -27.81
N ALA A 200 20.27 15.79 -27.68
CA ALA A 200 20.94 15.45 -26.42
C ALA A 200 21.52 16.65 -25.67
N ALA A 201 22.12 17.61 -26.38
CA ALA A 201 22.65 18.84 -25.80
C ALA A 201 21.57 19.67 -25.09
N GLY A 202 20.37 19.79 -25.68
CA GLY A 202 19.26 20.51 -25.06
C GLY A 202 18.70 19.80 -23.84
N ILE A 203 18.77 18.46 -23.81
CA ILE A 203 18.31 17.63 -22.69
C ILE A 203 19.28 17.74 -21.51
N ALA A 204 20.60 17.68 -21.76
CA ALA A 204 21.64 17.71 -20.73
C ALA A 204 21.51 18.90 -19.77
N ASP A 205 21.13 20.07 -20.30
CA ASP A 205 20.94 21.29 -19.52
C ASP A 205 19.64 21.35 -18.71
N ARG A 206 18.78 20.34 -18.85
CA ARG A 206 17.41 20.33 -18.34
C ARG A 206 17.08 19.12 -17.46
N LEU A 207 18.04 18.25 -17.16
CA LEU A 207 17.88 17.13 -16.23
C LEU A 207 18.42 17.48 -14.84
N TYR A 208 17.60 17.25 -13.82
CA TYR A 208 17.90 17.54 -12.41
C TYR A 208 17.60 16.32 -11.55
N GLY A 209 18.33 16.14 -10.46
CA GLY A 209 18.22 14.98 -9.60
C GLY A 209 18.66 15.29 -8.18
N VAL A 210 17.98 14.70 -7.21
CA VAL A 210 18.37 14.74 -5.80
C VAL A 210 18.33 13.33 -5.25
N ASP A 211 19.35 12.93 -4.50
CA ASP A 211 19.28 11.73 -3.68
C ASP A 211 20.04 11.90 -2.37
N LEU A 212 19.59 11.23 -1.32
CA LEU A 212 20.21 11.29 -0.02
C LEU A 212 21.57 10.59 0.02
N ASP A 213 21.76 9.59 -0.85
CA ASP A 213 22.98 8.81 -1.00
C ASP A 213 23.93 9.45 -2.05
N PRO A 214 25.06 10.04 -1.62
CA PRO A 214 26.00 10.68 -2.54
C PRO A 214 26.65 9.70 -3.54
N VAL A 215 26.72 8.41 -3.22
CA VAL A 215 27.25 7.39 -4.14
C VAL A 215 26.24 7.12 -5.25
N ALA A 216 24.96 7.01 -4.91
CA ALA A 216 23.88 6.86 -5.89
C ALA A 216 23.87 8.05 -6.86
N VAL A 217 24.06 9.27 -6.35
CA VAL A 217 24.22 10.50 -7.15
C VAL A 217 25.42 10.41 -8.10
N ALA A 218 26.58 9.95 -7.63
CA ALA A 218 27.77 9.80 -8.47
C ALA A 218 27.54 8.78 -9.61
N VAL A 219 26.91 7.65 -9.30
CA VAL A 219 26.52 6.62 -10.28
C VAL A 219 25.52 7.19 -11.30
N CYS A 220 24.52 7.94 -10.83
CA CYS A 220 23.53 8.61 -11.68
C CYS A 220 24.19 9.58 -12.67
N ARG A 221 25.08 10.46 -12.19
CA ARG A 221 25.84 11.39 -13.04
C ARG A 221 26.63 10.65 -14.13
N ALA A 222 27.34 9.59 -13.76
CA ALA A 222 28.15 8.85 -14.71
C ALA A 222 27.32 8.11 -15.77
N ALA A 223 26.21 7.46 -15.35
CA ALA A 223 25.32 6.79 -16.27
C ALA A 223 24.67 7.76 -17.27
N LEU A 224 24.18 8.92 -16.79
CA LEU A 224 23.59 9.96 -17.64
C LEU A 224 24.62 10.58 -18.59
N ALA A 225 25.83 10.88 -18.12
CA ALA A 225 26.90 11.41 -18.94
C ALA A 225 27.29 10.45 -20.08
N GLY A 226 27.35 9.14 -19.79
CA GLY A 226 27.55 8.09 -20.78
C GLY A 226 26.45 8.03 -21.82
N ASP A 227 25.18 8.04 -21.39
CA ASP A 227 24.02 8.01 -22.29
C ASP A 227 23.92 9.26 -23.18
N LEU A 228 24.25 10.44 -22.65
CA LEU A 228 24.31 11.70 -23.42
C LEU A 228 25.43 11.67 -24.46
N THR A 229 26.60 11.12 -24.10
CA THR A 229 27.74 11.03 -25.02
C THR A 229 27.47 10.03 -26.15
N ASP A 230 26.83 8.91 -25.86
CA ASP A 230 26.38 7.95 -26.88
C ASP A 230 25.31 8.55 -27.81
N ALA A 231 24.49 9.48 -27.29
CA ALA A 231 23.54 10.25 -28.08
C ALA A 231 24.16 11.44 -28.84
N GLY A 232 25.49 11.53 -28.90
CA GLY A 232 26.22 12.52 -29.69
C GLY A 232 26.51 13.86 -28.98
N HIS A 233 26.29 13.95 -27.66
CA HIS A 233 26.63 15.12 -26.85
C HIS A 233 27.73 14.78 -25.83
N PRO A 234 29.01 15.13 -26.10
CA PRO A 234 30.10 14.90 -25.16
C PRO A 234 29.80 15.51 -23.79
N CYS A 235 29.66 14.65 -22.78
CA CYS A 235 29.30 15.05 -21.41
C CYS A 235 30.12 14.23 -20.41
N ARG A 236 30.66 14.88 -19.39
CA ARG A 236 31.34 14.22 -18.27
C ARG A 236 30.45 14.27 -17.01
N PRO A 237 30.67 13.37 -16.03
CA PRO A 237 29.89 13.38 -14.79
C PRO A 237 29.94 14.72 -14.04
N GLU A 238 31.07 15.44 -14.12
CA GLU A 238 31.27 16.75 -13.48
C GLU A 238 30.41 17.85 -14.10
N ASP A 239 30.09 17.73 -15.40
CA ASP A 239 29.26 18.70 -16.12
C ASP A 239 27.78 18.64 -15.64
N LEU A 240 27.41 17.57 -14.91
CA LEU A 240 26.09 17.38 -14.30
C LEU A 240 26.07 17.70 -12.79
N ALA A 241 27.20 18.09 -12.19
CA ALA A 241 27.37 18.15 -10.74
C ALA A 241 26.47 19.17 -10.03
N HIS A 242 26.12 20.27 -10.69
CA HIS A 242 25.22 21.30 -10.15
C HIS A 242 23.73 20.96 -10.32
N ARG A 243 23.38 19.95 -11.13
CA ARG A 243 21.98 19.57 -11.40
C ARG A 243 21.56 18.27 -10.74
N ILE A 244 22.48 17.32 -10.63
CA ILE A 244 22.27 16.07 -9.90
C ILE A 244 23.04 16.19 -8.58
N VAL A 245 22.36 16.39 -7.45
CA VAL A 245 23.01 16.80 -6.18
C VAL A 245 22.67 15.85 -5.02
N PRO A 246 23.60 15.63 -4.07
CA PRO A 246 23.29 14.89 -2.86
C PRO A 246 22.50 15.77 -1.86
N GLY A 247 21.47 15.20 -1.23
CA GLY A 247 20.73 15.87 -0.16
C GLY A 247 19.38 15.23 0.20
N ASP A 248 18.82 15.64 1.33
CA ASP A 248 17.47 15.26 1.76
C ASP A 248 16.41 16.17 1.12
N ALA A 249 15.68 15.62 0.15
CA ALA A 249 14.60 16.30 -0.58
C ALA A 249 13.40 16.73 0.28
N LEU A 250 13.18 16.07 1.44
CA LEU A 250 12.08 16.39 2.35
C LEU A 250 12.44 17.54 3.29
N LEU A 251 13.73 17.71 3.62
CA LEU A 251 14.16 18.64 4.65
C LEU A 251 14.74 19.94 4.08
N GLY A 252 14.69 21.00 4.88
CA GLY A 252 15.35 22.28 4.62
C GLY A 252 14.43 23.47 4.90
N PRO A 253 14.99 24.69 5.01
CA PRO A 253 14.22 25.90 5.29
C PRO A 253 13.27 26.25 4.14
N VAL A 254 12.18 26.93 4.50
CA VAL A 254 11.28 27.66 3.58
C VAL A 254 11.70 29.13 3.62
N PRO A 255 11.80 29.84 2.48
CA PRO A 255 12.01 31.29 2.45
C PRO A 255 10.93 32.02 3.27
N THR A 256 11.34 32.89 4.19
CA THR A 256 10.43 33.75 4.95
C THR A 256 9.98 34.94 4.09
N ALA A 257 8.68 35.19 4.00
CA ALA A 257 8.13 36.32 3.25
C ALA A 257 8.27 37.64 4.03
N GLY A 258 9.05 38.60 3.51
CA GLY A 258 8.96 40.01 3.89
C GLY A 258 10.19 40.88 3.59
N PRO A 259 10.07 41.99 2.85
CA PRO A 259 11.04 43.08 2.90
C PRO A 259 10.75 43.94 4.15
N GLY A 260 11.68 43.99 5.11
CA GLY A 260 11.62 44.96 6.23
C GLY A 260 11.71 44.41 7.65
N GLN A 261 11.95 43.12 7.87
CA GLN A 261 12.46 42.67 9.18
C GLN A 261 13.98 42.62 9.12
N GLU A 262 14.65 43.54 9.81
CA GLU A 262 16.05 43.33 10.19
C GLU A 262 16.18 41.96 10.83
N PRO A 263 17.27 41.21 10.55
CA PRO A 263 17.50 39.95 11.24
C PRO A 263 17.40 40.22 12.74
N GLY A 264 16.41 39.60 13.39
CA GLY A 264 16.36 39.56 14.84
C GLY A 264 17.71 39.05 15.35
N PRO A 265 18.10 39.42 16.59
CA PRO A 265 19.43 39.11 17.11
C PRO A 265 19.69 37.64 16.86
N GLU A 266 20.89 37.32 16.34
CA GLU A 266 21.34 35.93 16.25
C GLU A 266 20.95 35.23 17.56
N PRO A 267 20.26 34.07 17.52
CA PRO A 267 19.93 33.35 18.73
C PRO A 267 21.22 33.25 19.52
N GLY A 268 21.17 33.77 20.75
CA GLY A 268 22.34 34.09 21.55
C GLY A 268 23.36 32.97 21.48
N GLN A 269 24.63 33.37 21.44
CA GLN A 269 25.78 32.54 21.73
C GLN A 269 25.70 32.04 23.19
N ASP A 270 24.66 31.27 23.51
CA ASP A 270 24.70 30.35 24.61
C ASP A 270 25.65 29.25 24.17
N SER A 271 26.75 29.15 24.90
CA SER A 271 27.82 28.18 24.75
C SER A 271 27.30 26.79 25.16
N GLY A 272 26.32 26.29 24.42
CA GLY A 272 26.00 24.88 24.31
C GLY A 272 27.11 24.15 23.54
N PRO A 273 27.21 22.82 23.68
CA PRO A 273 28.40 22.08 23.31
C PRO A 273 28.70 22.21 21.80
N ASN A 274 29.98 22.43 21.54
CA ASN A 274 30.68 22.53 20.25
C ASN A 274 30.00 21.79 19.06
N PRO A 275 29.94 22.35 17.82
CA PRO A 275 29.33 21.73 16.63
C PRO A 275 30.03 20.45 16.11
N GLY A 276 30.88 19.82 16.91
CA GLY A 276 31.66 18.64 16.52
C GLY A 276 31.06 17.30 16.92
N GLN A 277 29.94 17.25 17.66
CA GLN A 277 29.39 15.99 18.17
C GLN A 277 27.86 16.03 18.29
N ASP A 278 27.15 16.03 17.16
CA ASP A 278 25.79 15.47 17.11
C ASP A 278 25.93 13.95 16.86
N PRO A 279 25.71 13.07 17.87
CA PRO A 279 25.85 11.62 17.72
C PRO A 279 24.85 11.00 16.73
N GLY A 280 23.91 11.80 16.20
CA GLY A 280 22.87 11.38 15.26
C GLY A 280 23.17 11.58 13.77
N GLN A 281 24.15 12.40 13.37
CA GLN A 281 24.44 12.62 11.95
C GLN A 281 25.43 11.57 11.42
N ASP A 282 25.03 10.89 10.35
CA ASP A 282 25.91 9.98 9.61
C ASP A 282 26.73 10.82 8.61
N PRO A 283 28.06 10.94 8.76
CA PRO A 283 28.90 11.79 7.92
C PRO A 283 28.90 11.43 6.43
N GLY A 284 28.28 10.31 6.03
CA GLY A 284 28.08 9.91 4.63
C GLY A 284 26.72 10.31 4.01
N ARG A 285 25.78 10.91 4.76
CA ARG A 285 24.46 11.31 4.22
C ARG A 285 24.42 12.78 3.81
N GLY A 286 23.75 13.08 2.69
CA GLY A 286 23.48 14.46 2.26
C GLY A 286 22.65 15.23 3.30
N GLY A 287 23.00 16.50 3.54
CA GLY A 287 22.24 17.41 4.40
C GLY A 287 20.90 17.85 3.77
N PRO A 288 20.10 18.67 4.47
CA PRO A 288 18.83 19.18 3.95
C PRO A 288 18.98 19.95 2.63
N VAL A 289 18.07 19.74 1.67
CA VAL A 289 18.06 20.49 0.40
C VAL A 289 17.35 21.84 0.55
N VAL A 290 18.10 22.91 0.31
CA VAL A 290 17.56 24.26 0.11
C VAL A 290 17.21 24.41 -1.37
N TRP A 291 16.02 23.94 -1.78
CA TRP A 291 15.63 23.80 -3.19
C TRP A 291 15.90 25.03 -4.07
N HIS A 292 15.53 26.23 -3.61
CA HIS A 292 15.73 27.47 -4.35
C HIS A 292 17.20 27.92 -4.47
N ALA A 293 18.06 27.49 -3.54
CA ALA A 293 19.49 27.76 -3.61
C ALA A 293 20.22 26.69 -4.44
N ALA A 294 19.72 25.45 -4.42
CA ALA A 294 20.24 24.36 -5.23
C ALA A 294 19.95 24.55 -6.72
N PHE A 295 18.76 25.06 -7.07
CA PHE A 295 18.30 25.26 -8.45
C PHE A 295 17.70 26.66 -8.68
N PRO A 296 18.50 27.74 -8.50
CA PRO A 296 18.02 29.13 -8.60
C PRO A 296 17.48 29.51 -9.97
N GLU A 297 17.92 28.82 -11.04
CA GLU A 297 17.45 28.98 -12.41
C GLU A 297 16.05 28.40 -12.65
N VAL A 298 15.60 27.50 -11.78
CA VAL A 298 14.26 26.89 -11.82
C VAL A 298 13.33 27.50 -10.78
N LEU A 299 13.87 27.83 -9.61
CA LEU A 299 13.13 28.20 -8.40
C LEU A 299 13.59 29.57 -7.89
N ALA A 300 12.84 30.61 -8.24
CA ALA A 300 13.17 31.99 -7.89
C ALA A 300 12.53 32.45 -6.57
N VAL A 301 13.26 33.25 -5.78
CA VAL A 301 12.79 33.92 -4.55
C VAL A 301 12.87 35.44 -4.74
N GLY A 302 11.82 36.21 -4.42
CA GLY A 302 11.78 37.66 -4.68
C GLY A 302 10.41 38.33 -4.49
N SER A 303 10.22 39.54 -5.04
CA SER A 303 9.13 40.48 -4.71
C SER A 303 7.74 40.16 -5.28
N ALA A 304 7.61 39.15 -6.15
CA ALA A 304 6.33 38.74 -6.71
C ALA A 304 5.70 37.61 -5.85
N PRO A 305 4.37 37.46 -5.77
CA PRO A 305 3.69 36.59 -4.77
C PRO A 305 4.02 35.08 -4.87
N PRO A 306 4.87 34.51 -4.00
CA PRO A 306 5.38 33.14 -4.12
C PRO A 306 4.32 32.05 -3.90
N GLU A 307 4.67 30.77 -4.14
CA GLU A 307 3.86 29.64 -3.68
C GLU A 307 3.73 29.71 -2.15
N PRO A 308 2.50 29.72 -1.58
CA PRO A 308 2.29 30.00 -0.16
C PRO A 308 2.98 29.09 0.84
N VAL A 309 3.27 27.83 0.48
CA VAL A 309 3.90 26.85 1.38
C VAL A 309 5.42 26.87 1.24
N THR A 310 5.95 27.02 0.03
CA THR A 310 7.38 26.88 -0.25
C THR A 310 8.12 28.19 -0.45
N GLY A 311 7.44 29.33 -0.59
CA GLY A 311 8.08 30.65 -0.65
C GLY A 311 8.86 30.94 -1.95
N TRP A 312 8.88 30.03 -2.92
CA TRP A 312 9.53 30.21 -4.23
C TRP A 312 8.52 30.28 -5.38
N ARG A 313 9.01 30.65 -6.58
CA ARG A 313 8.28 30.68 -7.85
C ARG A 313 8.97 29.82 -8.90
N GLY A 314 8.25 29.50 -9.97
CA GLY A 314 8.78 28.68 -11.06
C GLY A 314 8.42 27.22 -10.84
N GLY A 315 9.38 26.33 -11.08
CA GLY A 315 9.19 24.89 -10.94
C GLY A 315 9.61 24.11 -12.18
N PHE A 316 9.62 22.80 -12.02
CA PHE A 316 9.97 21.82 -13.05
C PHE A 316 8.76 21.49 -13.92
N ASP A 317 8.98 21.36 -15.21
CA ASP A 317 7.92 21.04 -16.17
C ASP A 317 7.54 19.55 -16.09
N VAL A 318 8.47 18.71 -15.62
CA VAL A 318 8.29 17.27 -15.44
C VAL A 318 8.90 16.84 -14.10
N VAL A 319 8.14 16.07 -13.31
CA VAL A 319 8.64 15.38 -12.11
C VAL A 319 8.39 13.88 -12.26
N VAL A 320 9.43 13.06 -12.14
CA VAL A 320 9.30 11.59 -12.05
C VAL A 320 9.87 11.15 -10.71
N ALA A 321 9.20 10.23 -10.00
CA ALA A 321 9.70 9.81 -8.70
C ALA A 321 9.26 8.39 -8.31
N ASN A 322 10.19 7.67 -7.66
CA ASN A 322 9.93 6.49 -6.84
C ASN A 322 10.38 6.78 -5.40
N PRO A 323 9.54 7.45 -4.60
CA PRO A 323 9.91 7.87 -3.25
C PRO A 323 10.10 6.69 -2.29
N PRO A 324 10.79 6.89 -1.15
CA PRO A 324 10.96 5.85 -0.14
C PRO A 324 9.64 5.46 0.53
N TRP A 325 9.37 4.16 0.71
CA TRP A 325 8.11 3.63 1.29
C TRP A 325 8.20 3.36 2.81
N GLU A 326 9.16 3.98 3.48
CA GLU A 326 9.44 3.72 4.89
C GLU A 326 8.50 4.47 5.84
N ARG A 327 8.08 3.78 6.90
CA ARG A 327 7.46 4.44 8.05
C ARG A 327 8.55 5.13 8.87
N LEU A 328 8.40 6.44 9.05
CA LEU A 328 9.32 7.23 9.88
C LEU A 328 9.17 6.90 11.37
N LYS A 329 8.08 6.24 11.78
CA LYS A 329 7.96 5.70 13.14
C LYS A 329 8.50 4.26 13.19
N VAL A 330 9.54 4.03 14.00
CA VAL A 330 10.08 2.69 14.24
C VAL A 330 9.21 1.96 15.27
N THR A 331 8.71 0.78 14.94
CA THR A 331 8.02 -0.08 15.91
C THR A 331 8.86 -1.31 16.25
N ALA A 332 8.69 -1.87 17.46
CA ALA A 332 9.35 -3.12 17.86
C ALA A 332 8.99 -4.31 16.94
N LYS A 333 7.90 -4.22 16.17
CA LYS A 333 7.53 -5.23 15.16
C LYS A 333 8.39 -5.20 13.91
N ASP A 334 9.04 -4.06 13.62
CA ASP A 334 9.89 -3.90 12.44
C ASP A 334 11.31 -4.48 12.70
N TRP A 335 11.60 -4.94 13.92
CA TRP A 335 12.90 -5.47 14.35
C TRP A 335 12.71 -6.81 15.09
N ALA A 336 13.69 -7.71 15.01
CA ALA A 336 13.74 -8.92 15.83
C ALA A 336 14.20 -8.58 17.28
N GLY A 337 13.55 -7.58 17.90
CA GLY A 337 13.95 -7.01 19.21
C GLY A 337 13.64 -5.52 19.32
N ALA A 338 14.22 -4.85 20.31
CA ALA A 338 14.17 -3.39 20.40
C ALA A 338 15.06 -2.79 19.29
N PRO A 339 14.55 -1.85 18.49
CA PRO A 339 15.38 -1.16 17.50
C PRO A 339 16.50 -0.39 18.21
N PRO A 340 17.72 -0.31 17.64
CA PRO A 340 18.83 0.43 18.21
C PRO A 340 18.38 1.85 18.56
N GLU A 341 18.75 2.33 19.74
CA GLU A 341 18.29 3.63 20.24
C GLU A 341 18.63 4.75 19.26
N ARG A 342 19.82 4.72 18.65
CA ARG A 342 20.23 5.66 17.61
C ARG A 342 19.25 5.72 16.44
N LEU A 343 18.78 4.58 15.93
CA LEU A 343 17.82 4.54 14.82
C LEU A 343 16.47 5.13 15.23
N ARG A 344 16.01 4.85 16.45
CA ARG A 344 14.76 5.41 16.99
C ARG A 344 14.86 6.93 17.09
N VAL A 345 15.98 7.44 17.62
CA VAL A 345 16.26 8.87 17.75
C VAL A 345 16.34 9.54 16.37
N THR A 346 17.12 8.99 15.43
CA THR A 346 17.27 9.55 14.07
C THR A 346 15.93 9.59 13.32
N ARG A 347 15.15 8.51 13.38
CA ARG A 347 13.83 8.45 12.73
C ARG A 347 12.80 9.37 13.40
N ALA A 348 12.82 9.48 14.72
CA ALA A 348 11.98 10.43 15.45
C ALA A 348 12.35 11.90 15.13
N ALA A 349 13.65 12.20 15.01
CA ALA A 349 14.14 13.51 14.60
C ALA A 349 13.70 13.85 13.16
N ALA A 350 13.84 12.91 12.21
CA ALA A 350 13.37 13.10 10.83
C ALA A 350 11.84 13.30 10.77
N ALA A 351 11.08 12.49 11.52
CA ALA A 351 9.64 12.66 11.64
C ALA A 351 9.28 14.06 12.15
N ARG A 352 9.94 14.53 13.21
CA ARG A 352 9.74 15.86 13.77
C ARG A 352 10.11 16.98 12.79
N ALA A 353 11.25 16.87 12.11
CA ALA A 353 11.70 17.84 11.13
C ALA A 353 10.70 18.00 9.97
N VAL A 354 10.07 16.91 9.50
CA VAL A 354 8.98 16.97 8.51
C VAL A 354 7.74 17.68 9.07
N ARG A 355 7.39 17.47 10.34
CA ARG A 355 6.20 18.12 10.96
C ARG A 355 6.41 19.62 11.16
N ASP A 356 7.58 19.98 11.66
CA ASP A 356 7.89 21.31 12.15
C ASP A 356 8.49 22.20 11.04
N GLY A 357 8.97 21.60 9.94
CA GLY A 357 9.66 22.29 8.83
C GLY A 357 8.75 23.09 7.88
N GLY A 358 7.44 23.07 8.07
CA GLY A 358 6.48 23.91 7.32
C GLY A 358 6.23 23.52 5.85
N ARG A 359 7.05 22.64 5.25
CA ARG A 359 6.95 22.20 3.85
C ARG A 359 5.79 21.25 3.55
N HIS A 360 5.26 20.56 4.57
CA HIS A 360 4.30 19.47 4.42
C HIS A 360 3.02 19.66 5.25
N PRO A 361 2.26 20.75 5.06
CA PRO A 361 1.06 21.01 5.85
C PRO A 361 -0.02 19.91 5.74
N LEU A 362 -0.09 19.19 4.62
CA LEU A 362 -1.10 18.16 4.36
C LEU A 362 -0.68 16.78 4.86
N THR A 363 0.62 16.48 4.82
CA THR A 363 1.15 15.14 5.07
C THR A 363 2.07 15.02 6.28
N GLY A 364 2.48 16.15 6.88
CA GLY A 364 3.35 16.22 8.06
C GLY A 364 2.66 15.91 9.40
N ARG A 365 1.46 15.32 9.40
CA ARG A 365 0.69 15.01 10.62
C ARG A 365 0.39 13.51 10.73
N GLY A 366 0.13 13.03 11.95
CA GLY A 366 -0.25 11.63 12.18
C GLY A 366 0.90 10.62 11.97
N GLU A 367 0.57 9.38 11.58
CA GLU A 367 1.58 8.39 11.24
C GLU A 367 2.24 8.72 9.90
N LEU A 368 3.54 9.05 9.94
CA LEU A 368 4.29 9.49 8.77
C LEU A 368 4.85 8.29 8.00
N ASN A 369 4.35 8.12 6.78
CA ASN A 369 4.97 7.28 5.77
C ASN A 369 5.66 8.19 4.75
N ALA A 370 6.97 8.00 4.51
CA ALA A 370 7.81 8.95 3.81
C ALA A 370 7.34 9.27 2.38
N TYR A 371 6.65 8.34 1.71
CA TYR A 371 6.14 8.58 0.36
C TYR A 371 5.09 9.70 0.29
N LEU A 372 4.35 9.98 1.38
CA LEU A 372 3.32 11.02 1.42
C LEU A 372 3.91 12.45 1.37
N PRO A 373 4.80 12.86 2.28
CA PRO A 373 5.47 14.15 2.17
C PRO A 373 6.32 14.25 0.91
N PHE A 374 6.84 13.14 0.38
CA PHE A 374 7.52 13.15 -0.91
C PHE A 374 6.57 13.51 -2.06
N MET A 375 5.36 12.93 -2.07
CA MET A 375 4.36 13.24 -3.08
C MET A 375 3.88 14.69 -3.00
N GLU A 376 3.75 15.24 -1.79
CA GLU A 376 3.50 16.68 -1.59
C GLU A 376 4.68 17.53 -2.10
N THR A 377 5.93 17.16 -1.80
CA THR A 377 7.13 17.80 -2.38
C THR A 377 7.09 17.78 -3.91
N CYS A 378 6.84 16.61 -4.53
CA CYS A 378 6.76 16.48 -5.99
C CYS A 378 5.71 17.43 -6.58
N TRP A 379 4.53 17.54 -5.95
CA TRP A 379 3.50 18.48 -6.39
C TRP A 379 3.97 19.94 -6.31
N ARG A 380 4.63 20.31 -5.21
CA ARG A 380 5.15 21.68 -4.97
C ARG A 380 6.36 22.06 -5.84
N LEU A 381 7.04 21.07 -6.42
CA LEU A 381 8.14 21.29 -7.37
C LEU A 381 7.65 21.55 -8.79
N LEU A 382 6.38 21.26 -9.12
CA LEU A 382 5.87 21.46 -10.47
C LEU A 382 5.73 22.94 -10.84
N SER A 383 6.13 23.27 -12.06
CA SER A 383 5.78 24.53 -12.71
C SER A 383 4.26 24.62 -12.93
N PRO A 384 3.69 25.80 -13.23
CA PRO A 384 2.25 25.92 -13.41
C PRO A 384 1.63 25.03 -14.49
N ALA A 385 2.39 24.69 -15.53
CA ALA A 385 1.96 23.78 -16.59
C ALA A 385 2.58 22.38 -16.46
N GLY A 386 3.31 22.12 -15.36
CA GLY A 386 4.10 20.92 -15.17
C GLY A 386 3.26 19.68 -14.94
N ARG A 387 3.87 18.51 -15.16
CA ARG A 387 3.26 17.20 -14.92
C ARG A 387 4.17 16.32 -14.08
N ALA A 388 3.59 15.47 -13.25
CA ALA A 388 4.33 14.43 -12.55
C ALA A 388 3.79 13.03 -12.85
N CYS A 389 4.65 12.02 -12.80
CA CYS A 389 4.25 10.61 -12.66
C CYS A 389 5.06 9.98 -11.52
N ILE A 390 4.36 9.50 -10.49
CA ILE A 390 4.96 9.04 -9.24
C ILE A 390 4.48 7.62 -8.96
N VAL A 391 5.39 6.71 -8.64
CA VAL A 391 5.05 5.35 -8.19
C VAL A 391 5.05 5.28 -6.67
N VAL A 392 3.94 4.88 -6.07
CA VAL A 392 3.76 4.81 -4.60
C VAL A 392 3.08 3.51 -4.19
N PRO A 393 3.07 3.12 -2.91
CA PRO A 393 2.24 2.02 -2.44
C PRO A 393 0.74 2.27 -2.74
N ALA A 394 0.02 1.25 -3.18
CA ALA A 394 -1.42 1.33 -3.48
C ALA A 394 -2.28 1.76 -2.27
N GLY A 395 -1.72 1.67 -1.05
CA GLY A 395 -2.32 2.20 0.17
C GLY A 395 -2.73 3.68 0.04
N ILE A 396 -2.09 4.47 -0.83
CA ILE A 396 -2.44 5.87 -1.10
C ILE A 396 -3.94 6.08 -1.32
N ALA A 397 -4.62 5.15 -2.00
CA ALA A 397 -6.03 5.26 -2.34
C ALA A 397 -6.97 4.98 -1.15
N SER A 398 -6.44 4.47 -0.04
CA SER A 398 -7.25 3.90 1.05
C SER A 398 -6.81 4.27 2.47
N ASP A 399 -5.60 4.81 2.61
CA ASP A 399 -5.03 5.20 3.89
C ASP A 399 -5.57 6.58 4.30
N ARG A 400 -6.07 6.67 5.54
CA ARG A 400 -6.60 7.95 6.06
C ARG A 400 -5.55 9.06 6.11
N SER A 401 -4.27 8.73 6.25
CA SER A 401 -3.16 9.71 6.24
C SER A 401 -2.93 10.33 4.85
N ALA A 402 -3.36 9.67 3.77
CA ALA A 402 -3.28 10.19 2.42
C ALA A 402 -4.45 11.13 2.06
N ALA A 403 -5.58 11.01 2.77
CA ALA A 403 -6.82 11.69 2.43
C ALA A 403 -6.71 13.22 2.37
N PRO A 404 -5.98 13.93 3.26
CA PRO A 404 -5.82 15.38 3.15
C PRO A 404 -5.11 15.82 1.85
N LEU A 405 -4.06 15.11 1.45
CA LEU A 405 -3.33 15.40 0.22
C LEU A 405 -4.18 15.12 -1.01
N LEU A 406 -4.81 13.94 -1.10
CA LEU A 406 -5.68 13.60 -2.22
C LEU A 406 -6.86 14.57 -2.33
N ARG A 407 -7.48 14.95 -1.21
CA ARG A 407 -8.56 15.94 -1.19
C ARG A 407 -8.10 17.27 -1.78
N ALA A 408 -6.97 17.80 -1.30
CA ALA A 408 -6.42 19.05 -1.82
C ALA A 408 -6.14 18.97 -3.33
N LEU A 409 -5.56 17.86 -3.80
CA LEU A 409 -5.31 17.63 -5.22
C LEU A 409 -6.60 17.55 -6.05
N MET A 410 -7.66 16.89 -5.54
CA MET A 410 -8.95 16.79 -6.24
C MET A 410 -9.71 18.12 -6.25
N GLU A 411 -9.75 18.84 -5.13
CA GLU A 411 -10.43 20.13 -5.01
C GLU A 411 -9.81 21.19 -5.93
N THR A 412 -8.52 21.08 -6.20
CA THR A 412 -7.75 21.97 -7.08
C THR A 412 -7.53 21.43 -8.50
N ASP A 413 -8.16 20.30 -8.87
CA ASP A 413 -8.04 19.59 -10.17
C ASP A 413 -6.57 19.26 -10.58
N ARG A 414 -5.74 18.96 -9.57
CA ARG A 414 -4.31 18.61 -9.71
C ARG A 414 -4.01 17.12 -9.70
N LEU A 415 -4.98 16.28 -9.33
CA LEU A 415 -4.89 14.84 -9.56
C LEU A 415 -5.32 14.54 -11.01
N ASP A 416 -4.41 14.11 -11.87
CA ASP A 416 -4.72 13.75 -13.26
C ASP A 416 -5.16 12.29 -13.35
N ARG A 417 -4.38 11.38 -12.76
CA ARG A 417 -4.65 9.93 -12.80
C ARG A 417 -4.25 9.24 -11.51
N LEU A 418 -5.01 8.22 -11.13
CA LEU A 418 -4.69 7.29 -10.03
C LEU A 418 -4.92 5.86 -10.52
N HIS A 419 -3.84 5.17 -10.86
CA HIS A 419 -3.89 3.83 -11.44
C HIS A 419 -3.27 2.81 -10.51
N VAL A 420 -4.06 1.86 -10.02
CA VAL A 420 -3.63 0.83 -9.06
C VAL A 420 -3.36 -0.49 -9.80
N LEU A 421 -2.14 -1.01 -9.66
CA LEU A 421 -1.70 -2.20 -10.37
C LEU A 421 -2.11 -3.50 -9.64
N ASP A 422 -2.41 -4.54 -10.42
CA ASP A 422 -2.73 -5.88 -9.91
C ASP A 422 -1.49 -6.50 -9.23
N PRO A 423 -1.60 -7.01 -7.99
CA PRO A 423 -0.48 -7.65 -7.29
C PRO A 423 -0.04 -9.01 -7.87
N ALA A 424 -0.68 -9.54 -8.93
CA ALA A 424 -0.46 -10.89 -9.45
C ALA A 424 0.94 -11.19 -10.04
N GLY A 425 1.84 -10.20 -10.15
CA GLY A 425 3.24 -10.40 -10.57
C GLY A 425 4.22 -9.49 -9.82
N PRO A 426 5.49 -9.92 -9.60
CA PRO A 426 6.49 -9.07 -8.96
C PRO A 426 6.82 -7.88 -9.86
N ILE A 427 6.44 -6.68 -9.43
CA ILE A 427 6.86 -5.44 -10.11
C ILE A 427 8.29 -5.10 -9.71
N PHE A 428 8.66 -5.28 -8.43
CA PHE A 428 10.01 -4.99 -7.92
C PHE A 428 10.69 -6.26 -7.38
N ASP A 429 11.93 -6.52 -7.80
CA ASP A 429 12.69 -7.71 -7.43
C ASP A 429 12.98 -7.79 -5.91
N GLY A 430 12.33 -8.75 -5.25
CA GLY A 430 12.47 -9.05 -3.82
C GLY A 430 11.93 -7.99 -2.86
N VAL A 431 10.98 -7.17 -3.30
CA VAL A 431 9.99 -6.57 -2.39
C VAL A 431 9.00 -7.67 -2.00
N SER A 432 8.67 -7.80 -0.70
CA SER A 432 7.70 -8.81 -0.27
C SER A 432 6.37 -8.61 -1.02
N GLN A 433 5.85 -9.69 -1.61
CA GLN A 433 4.70 -9.83 -2.51
C GLN A 433 3.32 -9.34 -1.98
N ARG A 434 3.30 -8.46 -0.97
CA ARG A 434 2.10 -8.02 -0.25
C ARG A 434 1.70 -6.57 -0.47
N VAL A 435 2.45 -5.81 -1.28
CA VAL A 435 2.18 -4.38 -1.52
C VAL A 435 2.01 -4.16 -3.03
N SER A 436 0.76 -4.03 -3.47
CA SER A 436 0.43 -3.47 -4.78
C SER A 436 0.90 -2.01 -4.84
N VAL A 437 1.18 -1.49 -6.03
CA VAL A 437 1.61 -0.12 -6.26
C VAL A 437 0.57 0.67 -7.05
N ALA A 438 0.63 1.99 -6.93
CA ALA A 438 -0.14 2.92 -7.71
C ALA A 438 0.78 3.86 -8.49
N LEU A 439 0.40 4.16 -9.73
CA LEU A 439 0.91 5.29 -10.49
C LEU A 439 -0.02 6.48 -10.26
N VAL A 440 0.55 7.58 -9.79
CA VAL A 440 -0.15 8.83 -9.51
C VAL A 440 0.38 9.90 -10.44
N ASP A 441 -0.49 10.39 -11.32
CA ASP A 441 -0.16 11.45 -12.26
C ASP A 441 -0.71 12.77 -11.71
N LEU A 442 0.14 13.80 -11.63
CA LEU A 442 -0.21 15.11 -11.07
C LEU A 442 -0.06 16.21 -12.11
N ARG A 443 -0.82 17.29 -11.92
CA ARG A 443 -0.70 18.55 -12.69
C ARG A 443 -0.19 19.67 -11.77
N GLY A 444 0.66 20.53 -12.29
CA GLY A 444 1.11 21.74 -11.61
C GLY A 444 0.12 22.89 -11.72
N GLY A 445 0.46 24.04 -11.12
CA GLY A 445 -0.26 25.32 -11.26
C GLY A 445 -1.44 25.55 -10.32
N PRO A 446 -1.81 26.83 -10.07
CA PRO A 446 -3.04 27.17 -9.36
C PRO A 446 -4.27 26.75 -10.20
N PRO A 447 -5.44 26.50 -9.59
CA PRO A 447 -6.70 26.25 -10.32
C PRO A 447 -6.88 27.27 -11.46
N PRO A 448 -7.48 26.88 -12.60
CA PRO A 448 -7.89 27.86 -13.59
C PRO A 448 -8.89 28.80 -12.91
N ASP A 449 -8.43 30.01 -12.62
CA ASP A 449 -9.14 31.21 -12.20
C ASP A 449 -10.10 31.08 -11.01
N GLY A 450 -9.83 31.86 -9.95
CA GLY A 450 -10.59 31.92 -8.70
C GLY A 450 -12.04 32.44 -8.78
N ASN A 451 -12.76 32.19 -9.88
CA ASN A 451 -14.21 32.36 -9.99
C ASN A 451 -14.87 31.53 -11.12
N GLY A 452 -14.21 30.47 -11.62
CA GLY A 452 -14.78 29.64 -12.68
C GLY A 452 -15.14 28.24 -12.20
N THR A 453 -16.42 27.93 -12.09
CA THR A 453 -16.97 26.55 -12.09
C THR A 453 -16.78 25.85 -13.45
N ALA A 454 -15.70 26.16 -14.18
CA ALA A 454 -15.42 25.65 -15.51
C ALA A 454 -14.94 24.19 -15.41
N ASN A 455 -15.92 23.30 -15.47
CA ASN A 455 -15.83 21.89 -15.85
C ASN A 455 -14.58 21.14 -15.34
N ARG A 456 -14.50 20.89 -14.02
CA ARG A 456 -13.52 19.98 -13.43
C ARG A 456 -13.63 18.61 -14.11
N SER A 457 -12.57 18.20 -14.79
CA SER A 457 -12.54 16.97 -15.59
C SER A 457 -12.59 15.69 -14.74
N GLY A 458 -12.20 15.78 -13.46
CA GLY A 458 -12.03 14.64 -12.57
C GLY A 458 -10.81 13.79 -12.94
N ALA A 459 -10.17 13.23 -11.92
CA ALA A 459 -9.03 12.34 -12.10
C ALA A 459 -9.46 11.03 -12.79
N GLU A 460 -8.64 10.52 -13.70
CA GLU A 460 -8.84 9.20 -14.30
C GLU A 460 -8.41 8.11 -13.31
N VAL A 461 -9.31 7.19 -12.97
CA VAL A 461 -9.02 6.09 -12.05
C VAL A 461 -9.18 4.75 -12.75
N ALA A 462 -8.25 3.85 -12.49
CA ALA A 462 -8.34 2.45 -12.90
C ALA A 462 -7.67 1.56 -11.84
N VAL A 463 -8.31 0.44 -11.51
CA VAL A 463 -7.88 -0.45 -10.42
C VAL A 463 -7.72 -1.88 -10.93
N GLY A 464 -6.68 -2.57 -10.44
CA GLY A 464 -6.36 -3.95 -10.82
C GLY A 464 -5.82 -4.04 -12.25
N ILE A 465 -4.98 -3.08 -12.63
CA ILE A 465 -4.37 -3.03 -13.97
C ILE A 465 -3.14 -3.96 -14.00
N ARG A 466 -3.06 -4.83 -15.00
CA ARG A 466 -1.90 -5.72 -15.16
C ARG A 466 -0.75 -5.06 -15.92
N ASP A 467 -1.07 -4.36 -17.00
CA ASP A 467 -0.11 -3.64 -17.82
C ASP A 467 -0.33 -2.12 -17.66
N PRO A 468 0.59 -1.38 -17.03
CA PRO A 468 0.45 0.06 -16.83
C PRO A 468 0.50 0.87 -18.15
N ALA A 469 0.98 0.28 -19.25
CA ALA A 469 0.97 0.88 -20.58
C ALA A 469 -0.38 0.70 -21.31
N ALA A 470 -1.14 -0.35 -20.98
CA ALA A 470 -2.38 -0.71 -21.66
C ALA A 470 -3.55 -0.83 -20.67
N VAL A 471 -4.15 0.32 -20.35
CA VAL A 471 -5.30 0.39 -19.43
C VAL A 471 -6.60 0.07 -20.17
N PRO A 472 -7.36 -0.97 -19.78
CA PRO A 472 -8.63 -1.30 -20.41
C PRO A 472 -9.67 -0.17 -20.24
N PRO A 473 -10.33 0.31 -21.31
CA PRO A 473 -11.29 1.43 -21.23
C PRO A 473 -12.48 1.16 -20.30
N ASP A 474 -12.92 -0.10 -20.20
CA ASP A 474 -14.02 -0.54 -19.33
C ASP A 474 -13.69 -0.47 -17.83
N ARG A 475 -12.40 -0.31 -17.48
CA ARG A 475 -11.94 -0.12 -16.10
C ARG A 475 -11.77 1.35 -15.72
N VAL A 476 -11.83 2.26 -16.69
CA VAL A 476 -11.55 3.68 -16.47
C VAL A 476 -12.80 4.42 -16.02
N TRP A 477 -12.71 5.13 -14.90
CA TRP A 477 -13.78 6.00 -14.39
C TRP A 477 -13.21 7.34 -13.88
N ARG A 478 -14.09 8.30 -13.55
CA ARG A 478 -13.71 9.65 -13.12
C ARG A 478 -13.92 9.88 -11.63
N LEU A 479 -12.89 10.39 -10.96
CA LEU A 479 -12.88 10.71 -9.54
C LEU A 479 -12.80 12.22 -9.33
N ASP A 480 -13.82 12.79 -8.71
CA ASP A 480 -13.81 14.15 -8.19
C ASP A 480 -13.80 14.14 -6.64
N ALA A 481 -13.72 15.33 -6.04
CA ALA A 481 -13.73 15.48 -4.58
C ALA A 481 -15.09 15.11 -3.93
N GLY A 482 -16.18 15.08 -4.72
CA GLY A 482 -17.52 14.75 -4.25
C GLY A 482 -17.70 13.26 -3.95
N ILE A 483 -17.13 12.39 -4.79
CA ILE A 483 -17.24 10.93 -4.60
C ILE A 483 -16.71 10.49 -3.22
N PRO A 484 -15.45 10.79 -2.80
CA PRO A 484 -14.97 10.43 -1.47
C PRO A 484 -15.78 11.05 -0.34
N ALA A 485 -16.25 12.29 -0.49
CA ALA A 485 -17.07 12.96 0.52
C ALA A 485 -18.44 12.30 0.72
N LEU A 486 -18.99 11.72 -0.34
CA LEU A 486 -20.25 10.97 -0.32
C LEU A 486 -20.05 9.55 0.20
N VAL A 487 -19.13 8.79 -0.41
CA VAL A 487 -19.01 7.34 -0.15
C VAL A 487 -18.17 7.04 1.09
N ASN A 488 -17.18 7.88 1.40
CA ASN A 488 -16.29 7.70 2.55
C ASN A 488 -16.26 8.98 3.42
N PRO A 489 -17.40 9.42 3.99
CA PRO A 489 -17.51 10.70 4.68
C PRO A 489 -16.62 10.84 5.93
N ASN A 490 -16.30 9.75 6.63
CA ASN A 490 -15.49 9.75 7.86
C ASN A 490 -13.98 9.70 7.56
N THR A 491 -13.57 9.18 6.40
CA THR A 491 -12.14 9.05 6.04
C THR A 491 -11.68 9.97 4.93
N GLY A 492 -12.58 10.37 4.01
CA GLY A 492 -12.25 11.15 2.81
C GLY A 492 -11.41 10.39 1.78
N THR A 493 -11.31 9.06 1.89
CA THR A 493 -10.50 8.23 1.00
C THR A 493 -11.27 7.87 -0.27
N PRO A 494 -10.63 7.81 -1.45
CA PRO A 494 -11.29 7.30 -2.67
C PRO A 494 -11.80 5.86 -2.53
N PRO A 495 -12.86 5.47 -3.25
CA PRO A 495 -13.22 4.06 -3.41
C PRO A 495 -12.26 3.36 -4.39
N LEU A 496 -12.18 2.03 -4.28
CA LEU A 496 -11.34 1.16 -5.12
C LEU A 496 -12.16 0.38 -6.16
N CYS A 497 -13.12 1.05 -6.77
CA CYS A 497 -13.98 0.49 -7.81
C CYS A 497 -13.14 0.03 -9.03
N CYS A 498 -13.44 -1.16 -9.56
CA CYS A 498 -12.73 -1.72 -10.71
C CYS A 498 -13.18 -1.11 -12.04
N GLY A 499 -14.37 -0.50 -12.10
CA GLY A 499 -14.87 0.19 -13.28
C GLY A 499 -16.10 1.07 -13.00
N PRO A 500 -16.63 1.75 -14.05
CA PRO A 500 -17.74 2.71 -13.93
C PRO A 500 -19.00 2.13 -13.31
N ARG A 501 -19.29 0.84 -13.57
CA ARG A 501 -20.49 0.18 -13.03
C ARG A 501 -20.43 0.06 -11.51
N ASP A 502 -19.26 -0.26 -10.95
CA ASP A 502 -19.08 -0.33 -9.50
C ASP A 502 -19.30 1.04 -8.85
N VAL A 503 -18.79 2.11 -9.49
CA VAL A 503 -18.97 3.49 -9.03
C VAL A 503 -20.45 3.86 -9.05
N ARG A 504 -21.17 3.54 -10.14
CA ARG A 504 -22.62 3.82 -10.24
C ARG A 504 -23.38 3.17 -9.09
N LEU A 505 -23.16 1.88 -8.84
CA LEU A 505 -23.85 1.14 -7.77
C LEU A 505 -23.52 1.70 -6.39
N LEU A 506 -22.24 2.00 -6.14
CA LEU A 506 -21.79 2.55 -4.87
C LEU A 506 -22.38 3.95 -4.62
N VAL A 507 -22.30 4.85 -5.59
CA VAL A 507 -22.81 6.22 -5.50
C VAL A 507 -24.34 6.22 -5.36
N ALA A 508 -25.06 5.40 -6.13
CA ALA A 508 -26.51 5.29 -6.03
C ALA A 508 -26.95 4.84 -4.63
N ALA A 509 -26.27 3.84 -4.05
CA ALA A 509 -26.56 3.39 -2.68
C ALA A 509 -26.34 4.51 -1.65
N HIS A 510 -25.25 5.28 -1.77
CA HIS A 510 -24.94 6.39 -0.86
C HIS A 510 -25.83 7.62 -1.03
N HIS A 511 -26.44 7.83 -2.20
CA HIS A 511 -27.45 8.87 -2.37
C HIS A 511 -28.79 8.49 -1.75
N ARG A 512 -29.11 7.19 -1.74
CA ARG A 512 -30.39 6.68 -1.23
C ARG A 512 -30.38 6.46 0.27
N TRP A 513 -29.25 6.03 0.82
CA TRP A 513 -29.17 5.52 2.19
C TRP A 513 -28.04 6.18 2.98
N PRO A 514 -28.26 6.50 4.27
CA PRO A 514 -27.20 6.99 5.13
C PRO A 514 -26.18 5.89 5.41
N VAL A 515 -25.04 6.30 5.95
CA VAL A 515 -24.06 5.37 6.50
C VAL A 515 -24.47 4.93 7.91
N LEU A 516 -24.00 3.76 8.36
CA LEU A 516 -24.28 3.27 9.71
C LEU A 516 -23.97 4.29 10.82
N ARG A 517 -22.86 5.02 10.68
CA ARG A 517 -22.48 6.12 11.57
C ARG A 517 -21.58 7.13 10.84
N ARG A 518 -21.99 8.39 10.83
CA ARG A 518 -21.22 9.51 10.29
C ARG A 518 -20.52 10.27 11.40
N ARG A 519 -19.29 10.70 11.12
CA ARG A 519 -18.49 11.56 12.00
C ARG A 519 -18.09 12.84 11.30
N ASP A 520 -17.92 13.90 12.08
CA ASP A 520 -17.28 15.12 11.61
C ASP A 520 -15.74 14.96 11.54
N PRO A 521 -15.00 15.92 10.97
CA PRO A 521 -13.54 15.89 10.95
C PRO A 521 -12.88 15.85 12.35
N GLY A 522 -13.56 16.35 13.39
CA GLY A 522 -13.13 16.27 14.80
C GLY A 522 -13.32 14.88 15.42
N GLY A 523 -14.05 14.00 14.75
CA GLY A 523 -14.36 12.64 15.20
C GLY A 523 -15.66 12.53 15.99
N ALA A 524 -16.39 13.63 16.21
CA ALA A 524 -17.68 13.61 16.86
C ALA A 524 -18.72 12.93 15.96
N VAL A 525 -19.64 12.18 16.57
CA VAL A 525 -20.74 11.55 15.84
C VAL A 525 -21.76 12.62 15.46
N VAL A 526 -22.09 12.71 14.18
CA VAL A 526 -23.07 13.69 13.65
C VAL A 526 -24.36 13.06 13.16
N ASP A 527 -24.30 11.77 12.78
CA ASP A 527 -25.47 11.00 12.38
C ASP A 527 -25.21 9.52 12.71
N ASP A 528 -26.20 8.84 13.27
CA ASP A 528 -26.09 7.45 13.77
C ASP A 528 -27.47 6.78 13.81
N PRO A 529 -28.10 6.56 12.64
CA PRO A 529 -29.47 6.05 12.57
C PRO A 529 -29.61 4.68 13.23
N TRP A 530 -28.55 3.87 13.22
CA TRP A 530 -28.53 2.54 13.84
C TRP A 530 -28.13 2.53 15.31
N GLN A 531 -27.74 3.67 15.88
CA GLN A 531 -27.17 3.78 17.23
C GLN A 531 -26.04 2.76 17.45
N LEU A 532 -25.15 2.65 16.45
CA LEU A 532 -24.20 1.55 16.30
C LEU A 532 -23.09 1.63 17.34
N ARG A 533 -23.01 0.74 18.32
CA ARG A 533 -21.85 0.64 19.19
C ARG A 533 -20.82 -0.34 18.65
N LEU A 534 -19.57 0.09 18.55
CA LEU A 534 -18.42 -0.75 18.17
C LEU A 534 -17.45 -0.83 19.35
N VAL A 535 -17.09 -2.05 19.75
CA VAL A 535 -16.26 -2.30 20.94
C VAL A 535 -15.02 -3.08 20.55
N THR A 536 -13.86 -2.58 20.96
CA THR A 536 -12.60 -3.33 20.85
C THR A 536 -12.53 -4.33 22.00
N PRO A 537 -12.49 -5.65 21.72
CA PRO A 537 -12.40 -6.69 22.74
C PRO A 537 -10.98 -6.79 23.34
N LEU A 538 -10.65 -7.95 23.92
CA LEU A 538 -9.34 -8.23 24.50
C LEU A 538 -8.22 -8.18 23.43
N HIS A 539 -7.16 -7.42 23.70
CA HIS A 539 -6.04 -7.28 22.79
C HIS A 539 -5.02 -8.41 23.01
N MET A 540 -4.72 -9.17 21.95
CA MET A 540 -3.89 -10.39 22.05
C MET A 540 -2.49 -10.21 22.66
N THR A 541 -1.89 -9.03 22.55
CA THR A 541 -0.62 -8.68 23.22
C THR A 541 -0.78 -8.00 24.58
N ARG A 542 -1.59 -6.94 24.69
CA ARG A 542 -1.69 -6.12 25.92
C ARG A 542 -2.37 -6.86 27.07
N ASP A 543 -3.33 -7.72 26.76
CA ASP A 543 -4.10 -8.47 27.75
C ASP A 543 -3.58 -9.91 27.94
N ALA A 544 -2.50 -10.29 27.25
CA ALA A 544 -1.94 -11.65 27.28
C ALA A 544 -1.63 -12.19 28.68
N ARG A 545 -1.33 -11.29 29.64
CA ARG A 545 -1.09 -11.63 31.05
C ARG A 545 -2.27 -12.32 31.73
N TRP A 546 -3.47 -12.19 31.17
CA TRP A 546 -4.70 -12.78 31.68
C TRP A 546 -5.09 -14.09 30.96
N PHE A 547 -4.29 -14.54 29.99
CA PHE A 547 -4.65 -15.69 29.16
C PHE A 547 -4.08 -16.97 29.76
N SER A 548 -4.95 -17.95 30.00
CA SER A 548 -4.58 -19.32 30.34
C SER A 548 -4.52 -20.16 29.07
N SER A 549 -3.54 -21.06 28.96
CA SER A 549 -3.45 -22.04 27.88
C SER A 549 -4.27 -23.32 28.13
N ALA A 550 -4.95 -23.40 29.28
CA ALA A 550 -5.79 -24.53 29.67
C ALA A 550 -7.14 -24.03 30.23
N PRO A 551 -8.22 -24.82 30.07
CA PRO A 551 -9.49 -24.52 30.72
C PRO A 551 -9.38 -24.60 32.25
N GLY A 552 -10.30 -23.94 32.95
CA GLY A 552 -10.35 -23.92 34.41
C GLY A 552 -11.66 -23.34 34.91
N GLU A 553 -11.94 -23.52 36.20
CA GLU A 553 -13.12 -22.96 36.85
C GLU A 553 -13.14 -21.42 36.73
N GLY A 554 -14.29 -20.85 36.36
CA GLY A 554 -14.44 -19.41 36.14
C GLY A 554 -13.71 -18.84 34.91
N LEU A 555 -13.19 -19.70 34.01
CA LEU A 555 -12.57 -19.28 32.76
C LEU A 555 -13.49 -19.54 31.56
N LEU A 556 -13.62 -18.54 30.68
CA LEU A 556 -14.31 -18.63 29.41
C LEU A 556 -13.30 -18.85 28.27
N PRO A 557 -13.64 -19.62 27.21
CA PRO A 557 -12.78 -19.76 26.04
C PRO A 557 -12.59 -18.41 25.33
N LEU A 558 -11.38 -18.12 24.85
CA LEU A 558 -11.05 -16.90 24.13
C LEU A 558 -11.12 -17.11 22.61
N TRP A 559 -12.05 -16.40 21.98
CA TRP A 559 -12.36 -16.53 20.57
C TRP A 559 -11.70 -15.43 19.72
N GLU A 560 -10.92 -15.88 18.75
CA GLU A 560 -10.35 -15.11 17.64
C GLU A 560 -11.14 -15.31 16.33
N ALA A 561 -10.86 -14.52 15.28
CA ALA A 561 -11.55 -14.55 13.98
C ALA A 561 -11.71 -15.93 13.32
N LYS A 562 -10.79 -16.85 13.59
CA LYS A 562 -10.82 -18.23 13.06
C LYS A 562 -11.94 -19.09 13.64
N HIS A 563 -12.47 -18.76 14.82
CA HIS A 563 -13.52 -19.53 15.48
C HIS A 563 -14.93 -19.15 15.02
N ALA A 564 -15.06 -18.07 14.24
CA ALA A 564 -16.36 -17.59 13.76
C ALA A 564 -16.44 -17.58 12.22
N GLY A 565 -17.63 -17.88 11.73
CA GLY A 565 -18.09 -17.91 10.35
C GLY A 565 -19.36 -17.07 10.18
N LEU A 566 -19.84 -16.97 8.95
CA LEU A 566 -21.02 -16.16 8.62
C LEU A 566 -22.24 -16.65 9.40
N LEU A 567 -22.72 -15.88 10.37
CA LEU A 567 -23.81 -16.30 11.26
C LEU A 567 -23.62 -17.71 11.87
N ASP A 568 -22.36 -18.13 12.00
CA ASP A 568 -21.96 -19.44 12.48
C ASP A 568 -20.80 -19.29 13.45
N HIS A 569 -21.03 -19.63 14.70
CA HIS A 569 -20.03 -19.54 15.76
C HIS A 569 -19.20 -20.83 15.91
N ARG A 570 -19.31 -21.79 14.98
CA ARG A 570 -18.43 -22.97 14.94
C ARG A 570 -17.21 -22.80 14.05
N GLY A 571 -17.18 -21.76 13.21
CA GLY A 571 -16.09 -21.44 12.31
C GLY A 571 -15.77 -22.58 11.33
N GLY A 572 -15.89 -22.35 10.02
CA GLY A 572 -15.13 -23.19 9.10
C GLY A 572 -13.69 -23.40 9.60
N VAL A 573 -13.21 -24.66 9.54
CA VAL A 573 -11.98 -25.23 10.15
C VAL A 573 -12.00 -25.31 11.68
N ARG A 574 -12.43 -26.48 12.19
CA ARG A 574 -12.23 -27.04 13.55
C ARG A 574 -10.96 -26.52 14.25
N ALA A 575 -11.03 -25.40 14.93
CA ALA A 575 -9.94 -24.91 15.76
C ALA A 575 -10.44 -24.79 17.18
N ASP A 576 -9.92 -25.62 18.08
CA ASP A 576 -10.17 -25.44 19.51
C ASP A 576 -9.61 -24.09 19.97
N PRO A 577 -10.27 -23.43 20.94
CA PRO A 577 -9.74 -22.22 21.54
C PRO A 577 -8.35 -22.51 22.10
N ARG A 578 -7.41 -21.62 21.80
CA ARG A 578 -6.01 -21.75 22.27
C ARG A 578 -5.84 -21.21 23.68
N TYR A 579 -6.73 -20.32 24.09
CA TYR A 579 -6.64 -19.59 25.33
C TYR A 579 -8.00 -19.53 26.02
N TRP A 580 -7.96 -19.33 27.33
CA TRP A 580 -9.10 -19.07 28.19
C TRP A 580 -8.82 -17.84 29.03
N VAL A 581 -9.86 -17.11 29.41
CA VAL A 581 -9.77 -15.84 30.15
C VAL A 581 -10.76 -15.82 31.30
N PRO A 582 -10.47 -15.13 32.42
CA PRO A 582 -11.41 -15.02 33.53
C PRO A 582 -12.76 -14.43 33.07
N GLU A 583 -13.86 -15.03 33.49
CA GLU A 583 -15.21 -14.51 33.24
C GLU A 583 -15.36 -13.09 33.78
N SER A 584 -14.79 -12.82 34.97
CA SER A 584 -14.77 -11.48 35.55
C SER A 584 -14.11 -10.44 34.65
N LEU A 585 -13.08 -10.81 33.90
CA LEU A 585 -12.43 -9.93 32.92
C LEU A 585 -13.34 -9.66 31.71
N VAL A 586 -14.08 -10.68 31.26
CA VAL A 586 -15.06 -10.52 30.18
C VAL A 586 -16.16 -9.54 30.61
N MET A 587 -16.69 -9.71 31.82
CA MET A 587 -17.71 -8.84 32.38
C MET A 587 -17.21 -7.40 32.62
N ASP A 588 -15.97 -7.24 33.07
CA ASP A 588 -15.34 -5.91 33.21
C ASP A 588 -15.20 -5.17 31.87
N ARG A 589 -14.81 -5.90 30.80
CA ARG A 589 -14.50 -5.28 29.51
C ARG A 589 -15.72 -4.94 28.67
N PHE A 590 -16.72 -5.81 28.65
CA PHE A 590 -17.91 -5.66 27.80
C PHE A 590 -19.13 -6.41 28.37
N GLY A 591 -19.24 -6.51 29.70
CA GLY A 591 -20.34 -7.21 30.37
C GLY A 591 -21.72 -6.61 30.14
N ASP A 592 -21.78 -5.31 29.84
CA ASP A 592 -23.01 -4.65 29.43
C ASP A 592 -23.54 -5.16 28.08
N LEU A 593 -22.67 -5.62 27.17
CA LEU A 593 -23.08 -6.36 25.98
C LEU A 593 -23.53 -7.79 26.32
N CYS A 594 -22.84 -8.44 27.27
CA CYS A 594 -23.16 -9.80 27.71
C CYS A 594 -24.54 -9.92 28.35
N ALA A 595 -25.09 -8.83 28.91
CA ALA A 595 -26.44 -8.79 29.49
C ALA A 595 -27.56 -9.18 28.51
N ARG A 596 -27.32 -9.09 27.19
CA ARG A 596 -28.24 -9.57 26.15
C ARG A 596 -28.35 -11.11 26.09
N GLY A 597 -27.46 -11.83 26.78
CA GLY A 597 -27.38 -13.29 26.74
C GLY A 597 -26.71 -13.85 25.49
N TRP A 598 -26.23 -12.99 24.59
CA TRP A 598 -25.45 -13.33 23.40
C TRP A 598 -24.67 -12.10 22.93
N LEU A 599 -23.65 -12.30 22.11
CA LEU A 599 -22.79 -11.25 21.56
C LEU A 599 -22.88 -11.23 20.03
N ALA A 600 -22.64 -10.07 19.43
CA ALA A 600 -22.47 -9.94 17.99
C ALA A 600 -21.11 -9.33 17.66
N GLY A 601 -20.51 -9.80 16.58
CA GLY A 601 -19.24 -9.28 16.10
C GLY A 601 -19.08 -9.46 14.61
N TYR A 602 -17.92 -9.08 14.10
CA TYR A 602 -17.55 -9.34 12.72
C TYR A 602 -16.07 -9.67 12.62
N ARG A 603 -15.67 -10.40 11.59
CA ARG A 603 -14.24 -10.68 11.34
C ARG A 603 -13.57 -9.45 10.76
N ASN A 604 -12.62 -8.88 11.47
CA ASN A 604 -11.85 -7.76 10.92
C ASN A 604 -10.70 -8.21 10.03
N VAL A 605 -10.15 -9.43 10.20
CA VAL A 605 -9.07 -9.96 9.35
C VAL A 605 -9.65 -10.44 8.02
N THR A 606 -9.54 -9.60 7.00
CA THR A 606 -10.17 -9.82 5.68
C THR A 606 -9.57 -8.90 4.61
N THR A 607 -9.71 -9.29 3.34
CA THR A 607 -9.29 -8.48 2.18
C THR A 607 -10.44 -8.38 1.17
N ALA A 608 -10.33 -7.44 0.23
CA ALA A 608 -11.24 -7.36 -0.91
C ALA A 608 -11.11 -8.54 -1.90
N ALA A 609 -10.16 -9.45 -1.70
CA ALA A 609 -10.02 -10.70 -2.45
C ALA A 609 -10.50 -11.93 -1.66
N ALA A 610 -10.89 -11.76 -0.39
CA ALA A 610 -11.42 -12.84 0.42
C ALA A 610 -12.78 -13.33 -0.12
N VAL A 611 -13.18 -14.53 0.30
CA VAL A 611 -14.49 -15.11 -0.03
C VAL A 611 -15.64 -14.21 0.41
N ARG A 612 -15.50 -13.54 1.54
CA ARG A 612 -16.40 -12.50 2.05
C ARG A 612 -15.52 -11.38 2.61
N THR A 613 -15.83 -10.12 2.30
CA THR A 613 -15.08 -8.99 2.88
C THR A 613 -15.70 -8.63 4.22
N LEU A 614 -17.03 -8.55 4.29
CA LEU A 614 -17.82 -8.41 5.50
C LEU A 614 -18.38 -9.77 5.94
N LEU A 615 -18.08 -10.15 7.18
CA LEU A 615 -18.52 -11.42 7.76
C LEU A 615 -19.00 -11.19 9.19
N PRO A 616 -20.31 -10.96 9.40
CA PRO A 616 -20.90 -10.83 10.72
C PRO A 616 -21.13 -12.19 11.38
N CYS A 617 -21.11 -12.19 12.71
CA CYS A 617 -21.19 -13.37 13.55
C CYS A 617 -22.12 -13.11 14.74
N ALA A 618 -23.03 -14.05 15.03
CA ALA A 618 -23.67 -14.17 16.34
C ALA A 618 -22.82 -15.13 17.19
N LEU A 619 -22.54 -14.76 18.43
CA LEU A 619 -21.59 -15.45 19.32
C LEU A 619 -22.26 -15.74 20.68
N PRO A 620 -21.94 -16.86 21.32
CA PRO A 620 -22.24 -17.04 22.74
C PRO A 620 -21.49 -16.02 23.61
N VAL A 621 -21.87 -15.90 24.88
CA VAL A 621 -21.10 -15.11 25.86
C VAL A 621 -19.78 -15.83 26.17
N VAL A 622 -18.69 -15.36 25.58
CA VAL A 622 -17.33 -15.93 25.70
C VAL A 622 -16.29 -14.81 25.76
N GLY A 623 -15.03 -15.17 26.03
CA GLY A 623 -13.92 -14.25 25.81
C GLY A 623 -13.76 -13.95 24.32
N VAL A 624 -13.58 -12.69 23.95
CA VAL A 624 -13.43 -12.29 22.54
C VAL A 624 -12.13 -11.51 22.36
N GLY A 625 -11.34 -11.91 21.36
CA GLY A 625 -10.09 -11.26 20.98
C GLY A 625 -10.27 -10.19 19.92
N ASN A 626 -9.30 -9.26 19.80
CA ASN A 626 -9.38 -8.09 18.94
C ASN A 626 -9.41 -8.33 17.43
N SER A 627 -9.39 -9.60 16.98
CA SER A 627 -9.65 -9.98 15.58
C SER A 627 -11.15 -10.18 15.28
N LEU A 628 -12.00 -10.19 16.31
CA LEU A 628 -13.46 -10.23 16.23
C LEU A 628 -14.06 -9.02 16.96
N PRO A 629 -13.99 -7.80 16.41
CA PRO A 629 -14.58 -6.67 17.08
C PRO A 629 -16.09 -6.87 17.29
N LEU A 630 -16.56 -6.43 18.45
CA LEU A 630 -17.95 -6.57 18.85
C LEU A 630 -18.76 -5.38 18.36
N LEU A 631 -20.01 -5.64 18.00
CA LEU A 631 -20.97 -4.62 17.62
C LEU A 631 -22.29 -4.78 18.37
N SER A 632 -22.98 -3.67 18.62
CA SER A 632 -24.31 -3.66 19.24
C SER A 632 -25.15 -2.53 18.66
N ALA A 633 -26.46 -2.75 18.60
CA ALA A 633 -27.47 -1.80 18.17
C ALA A 633 -28.81 -2.19 18.82
N PRO A 634 -29.79 -1.27 18.92
CA PRO A 634 -31.12 -1.61 19.40
C PRO A 634 -31.73 -2.76 18.58
N ARG A 635 -31.71 -2.66 17.24
CA ARG A 635 -32.21 -3.68 16.31
C ARG A 635 -31.11 -4.61 15.79
N LEU A 636 -30.30 -5.17 16.70
CA LEU A 636 -29.10 -5.95 16.36
C LEU A 636 -29.35 -7.18 15.48
N PRO A 637 -30.39 -8.02 15.68
CA PRO A 637 -30.66 -9.14 14.77
C PRO A 637 -30.89 -8.66 13.34
N LEU A 638 -31.69 -7.60 13.16
CA LEU A 638 -31.95 -7.01 11.85
C LEU A 638 -30.67 -6.47 11.20
N LEU A 639 -29.81 -5.78 11.98
CA LEU A 639 -28.51 -5.33 11.49
C LEU A 639 -27.64 -6.50 11.02
N LEU A 640 -27.61 -7.62 11.76
CA LEU A 640 -26.87 -8.81 11.35
C LEU A 640 -27.39 -9.41 10.04
N ALA A 641 -28.71 -9.42 9.84
CA ALA A 641 -29.32 -9.86 8.59
C ALA A 641 -28.84 -9.01 7.41
N ALA A 642 -28.78 -7.69 7.59
CA ALA A 642 -28.29 -6.76 6.57
C ALA A 642 -26.79 -6.93 6.30
N LEU A 643 -25.95 -6.99 7.33
CA LEU A 643 -24.50 -7.17 7.18
C LEU A 643 -24.11 -8.55 6.62
N ALA A 644 -24.99 -9.55 6.73
CA ALA A 644 -24.76 -10.89 6.18
C ALA A 644 -24.96 -10.95 4.66
N SER A 645 -25.60 -9.92 4.07
CA SER A 645 -25.96 -9.85 2.66
C SER A 645 -24.75 -9.64 1.73
N LEU A 646 -24.71 -10.34 0.59
CA LEU A 646 -23.71 -10.18 -0.47
C LEU A 646 -23.76 -8.80 -1.15
N PRO A 647 -24.92 -8.22 -1.50
CA PRO A 647 -25.00 -6.82 -1.91
C PRO A 647 -24.32 -5.82 -0.96
N VAL A 648 -24.54 -5.96 0.35
CA VAL A 648 -23.94 -5.09 1.37
C VAL A 648 -22.44 -5.36 1.53
N ASP A 649 -22.03 -6.63 1.47
CA ASP A 649 -20.61 -7.02 1.42
C ASP A 649 -19.92 -6.46 0.17
N TYR A 650 -20.58 -6.49 -0.98
CA TYR A 650 -20.07 -5.91 -2.23
C TYR A 650 -19.81 -4.41 -2.09
N LEU A 651 -20.77 -3.64 -1.56
CA LEU A 651 -20.59 -2.20 -1.32
C LEU A 651 -19.43 -1.96 -0.33
N THR A 652 -19.30 -2.79 0.70
CA THR A 652 -18.16 -2.74 1.64
C THR A 652 -16.84 -3.05 0.93
N ARG A 653 -16.82 -4.05 0.03
CA ARG A 653 -15.66 -4.49 -0.74
C ARG A 653 -15.12 -3.38 -1.65
N GLN A 654 -15.99 -2.60 -2.29
CA GLN A 654 -15.58 -1.46 -3.14
C GLN A 654 -14.81 -0.37 -2.37
N LYS A 655 -14.91 -0.36 -1.04
CA LYS A 655 -14.35 0.67 -0.15
C LYS A 655 -13.21 0.14 0.71
N HIS A 656 -12.98 -1.18 0.70
CA HIS A 656 -12.04 -1.82 1.60
C HIS A 656 -10.72 -2.14 0.91
N ALA A 657 -9.64 -1.54 1.42
CA ALA A 657 -8.29 -1.93 1.09
C ALA A 657 -7.52 -2.47 2.30
N GLY A 658 -6.60 -3.39 2.05
CA GLY A 658 -5.73 -3.97 3.08
C GLY A 658 -6.36 -5.16 3.83
N ALA A 659 -5.72 -5.53 4.94
CA ALA A 659 -5.98 -6.79 5.64
C ALA A 659 -6.92 -6.69 6.85
N ASN A 660 -7.29 -5.47 7.27
CA ASN A 660 -8.13 -5.24 8.44
C ASN A 660 -9.32 -4.32 8.12
N LEU A 661 -10.53 -4.82 8.32
CA LEU A 661 -11.78 -4.07 8.27
C LEU A 661 -11.99 -3.33 9.60
N ASN A 662 -11.38 -2.14 9.71
CA ASN A 662 -11.44 -1.30 10.91
C ASN A 662 -12.84 -0.67 11.09
N PHE A 663 -13.14 -0.20 12.31
CA PHE A 663 -14.42 0.44 12.66
C PHE A 663 -14.85 1.53 11.69
N PHE A 664 -13.97 2.47 11.38
CA PHE A 664 -14.30 3.57 10.48
C PHE A 664 -14.70 3.10 9.07
N LYS A 665 -14.33 1.89 8.64
CA LYS A 665 -14.80 1.33 7.36
C LYS A 665 -16.23 0.79 7.48
N LEU A 666 -16.52 0.07 8.57
CA LEU A 666 -17.85 -0.46 8.85
C LEU A 666 -18.86 0.66 9.10
N GLU A 667 -18.49 1.68 9.87
CA GLU A 667 -19.31 2.87 10.14
C GLU A 667 -19.82 3.54 8.86
N GLN A 668 -19.08 3.42 7.75
CA GLN A 668 -19.39 4.07 6.49
C GLN A 668 -20.22 3.20 5.54
N VAL A 669 -20.65 1.99 5.93
CA VAL A 669 -21.47 1.12 5.05
C VAL A 669 -22.86 1.75 4.85
N PRO A 670 -23.31 1.97 3.60
CA PRO A 670 -24.64 2.51 3.33
C PRO A 670 -25.71 1.43 3.53
N LEU A 671 -26.72 1.73 4.35
CA LEU A 671 -27.82 0.81 4.67
C LEU A 671 -29.12 1.59 4.90
N PRO A 672 -30.30 1.00 4.58
CA PRO A 672 -31.58 1.58 4.98
C PRO A 672 -31.61 1.90 6.47
N CYS A 673 -32.35 2.95 6.84
CA CYS A 673 -32.55 3.27 8.25
C CYS A 673 -33.34 2.14 8.93
N PRO A 674 -33.20 1.93 10.24
CA PRO A 674 -33.99 0.95 10.96
C PRO A 674 -35.50 1.03 10.69
N GLU A 675 -36.03 2.25 10.55
CA GLU A 675 -37.46 2.54 10.31
C GLU A 675 -37.92 2.17 8.89
N ASP A 676 -37.01 2.15 7.90
CA ASP A 676 -37.36 1.74 6.54
C ASP A 676 -37.76 0.25 6.48
N TYR A 677 -37.24 -0.56 7.42
CA TYR A 677 -37.61 -1.97 7.55
C TYR A 677 -39.01 -2.17 8.16
N ASP A 678 -39.61 -1.14 8.76
CA ASP A 678 -40.98 -1.22 9.31
C ASP A 678 -42.04 -1.05 8.22
N ARG A 679 -41.63 -0.67 7.00
CA ARG A 679 -42.53 -0.58 5.84
C ARG A 679 -42.87 -1.97 5.31
N ALA A 680 -44.01 -2.07 4.62
CA ALA A 680 -44.41 -3.26 3.90
C ALA A 680 -43.28 -3.76 2.99
N ALA A 681 -43.03 -5.06 2.98
CA ALA A 681 -41.99 -5.62 2.12
C ALA A 681 -42.39 -5.41 0.65
N PRO A 682 -41.48 -4.91 -0.22
CA PRO A 682 -41.81 -4.68 -1.63
C PRO A 682 -42.31 -5.91 -2.38
N TRP A 683 -41.94 -7.11 -1.91
CA TRP A 683 -42.30 -8.41 -2.49
C TRP A 683 -43.41 -9.15 -1.73
N ASP A 684 -43.88 -8.62 -0.60
CA ASP A 684 -44.96 -9.22 0.20
C ASP A 684 -45.62 -8.15 1.08
N ALA A 685 -46.76 -7.63 0.61
CA ALA A 685 -47.51 -6.59 1.32
C ALA A 685 -48.12 -7.05 2.65
N ALA A 686 -48.17 -8.36 2.93
CA ALA A 686 -48.74 -8.89 4.16
C ALA A 686 -47.79 -8.80 5.37
N THR A 687 -46.52 -8.47 5.15
CA THR A 687 -45.50 -8.37 6.19
C THR A 687 -44.62 -7.13 6.01
N THR A 688 -43.88 -6.78 7.04
CA THR A 688 -42.85 -5.73 6.93
C THR A 688 -41.55 -6.33 6.42
N ALA A 689 -40.72 -5.51 5.77
CA ALA A 689 -39.40 -5.96 5.31
C ALA A 689 -38.56 -6.51 6.49
N GLY A 690 -38.64 -5.87 7.66
CA GLY A 690 -37.95 -6.27 8.87
C GLY A 690 -38.40 -7.63 9.39
N ALA A 691 -39.72 -7.83 9.56
CA ALA A 691 -40.25 -9.12 10.03
C ALA A 691 -39.88 -10.26 9.07
N TRP A 692 -40.04 -10.04 7.76
CA TRP A 692 -39.66 -10.99 6.73
C TRP A 692 -38.17 -11.38 6.81
N LEU A 693 -37.27 -10.39 6.95
CA LEU A 693 -35.83 -10.61 7.04
C LEU A 693 -35.44 -11.35 8.33
N LEU A 694 -36.09 -11.06 9.46
CA LEU A 694 -35.81 -11.72 10.75
C LEU A 694 -36.14 -13.21 10.70
N GLU A 695 -37.20 -13.62 10.01
CA GLU A 695 -37.50 -15.03 9.77
C GLU A 695 -36.38 -15.74 8.98
N ARG A 696 -35.82 -15.07 7.97
CA ARG A 696 -34.72 -15.64 7.15
C ARG A 696 -33.42 -15.63 7.93
N LEU A 697 -33.17 -14.61 8.74
CA LEU A 697 -32.05 -14.61 9.68
C LEU A 697 -32.12 -15.81 10.61
N ALA A 698 -33.29 -16.08 11.20
CA ALA A 698 -33.49 -17.23 12.07
C ALA A 698 -33.18 -18.56 11.36
N ALA A 699 -33.52 -18.68 10.06
CA ALA A 699 -33.17 -19.84 9.25
C ALA A 699 -31.70 -19.86 8.77
N ALA A 700 -31.04 -18.70 8.70
CA ALA A 700 -29.66 -18.56 8.26
C ALA A 700 -28.63 -18.78 9.39
N VAL A 701 -29.04 -18.63 10.64
CA VAL A 701 -28.20 -18.86 11.82
C VAL A 701 -27.92 -20.35 11.96
N ALA A 702 -26.64 -20.70 12.11
CA ALA A 702 -26.26 -22.06 12.47
C ALA A 702 -26.50 -22.29 13.97
N TRP A 703 -27.72 -22.72 14.33
CA TRP A 703 -28.15 -22.92 15.71
C TRP A 703 -27.35 -23.99 16.43
N ARG A 704 -26.78 -23.65 17.60
CA ARG A 704 -26.09 -24.54 18.53
C ARG A 704 -26.28 -24.07 19.98
N PRO A 705 -25.93 -24.88 21.00
CA PRO A 705 -25.96 -24.45 22.39
C PRO A 705 -25.13 -23.18 22.63
N GLY A 706 -25.66 -22.25 23.42
CA GLY A 706 -25.03 -20.96 23.73
C GLY A 706 -25.60 -19.76 22.99
N LEU A 707 -26.58 -19.95 22.09
CA LEU A 707 -27.32 -18.87 21.41
C LEU A 707 -28.80 -18.79 21.85
N GLU A 708 -29.13 -19.30 23.04
CA GLU A 708 -30.48 -19.25 23.60
C GLU A 708 -30.97 -17.80 23.76
N GLY A 709 -30.06 -16.87 24.09
CA GLY A 709 -30.35 -15.45 24.16
C GLY A 709 -30.84 -14.87 22.82
N LEU A 710 -30.19 -15.22 21.71
CA LEU A 710 -30.63 -14.80 20.37
C LEU A 710 -31.97 -15.43 20.00
N ALA A 711 -32.17 -16.70 20.31
CA ALA A 711 -33.44 -17.39 20.06
C ALA A 711 -34.60 -16.71 20.80
N GLY A 712 -34.43 -16.45 22.10
CA GLY A 712 -35.44 -15.75 22.91
C GLY A 712 -35.72 -14.34 22.40
N GLU A 713 -34.70 -13.63 21.95
CA GLU A 713 -34.87 -12.30 21.37
C GLU A 713 -35.67 -12.35 20.05
N LEU A 714 -35.36 -13.25 19.12
CA LEU A 714 -36.10 -13.38 17.86
C LEU A 714 -37.59 -13.70 18.11
N VAL A 715 -37.88 -14.51 19.11
CA VAL A 715 -39.26 -14.82 19.53
C VAL A 715 -39.96 -13.58 20.06
N SER A 716 -39.27 -12.78 20.89
CA SER A 716 -39.82 -11.52 21.38
C SER A 716 -40.11 -10.50 20.27
N LEU A 717 -39.40 -10.64 19.13
CA LEU A 717 -39.60 -9.86 17.92
C LEU A 717 -40.67 -10.46 16.98
N GLY A 718 -41.41 -11.48 17.42
CA GLY A 718 -42.50 -12.08 16.66
C GLY A 718 -42.08 -13.16 15.66
N VAL A 719 -40.81 -13.59 15.67
CA VAL A 719 -40.36 -14.69 14.81
C VAL A 719 -40.83 -16.03 15.39
N GLY A 720 -41.98 -16.51 14.90
CA GLY A 720 -42.43 -17.90 15.06
C GLY A 720 -43.00 -18.31 16.43
N ALA A 721 -44.04 -17.62 16.91
CA ALA A 721 -44.93 -18.12 17.96
C ALA A 721 -46.37 -18.26 17.44
N GLU A 722 -46.81 -19.48 17.12
CA GLU A 722 -48.24 -19.81 17.05
C GLU A 722 -48.65 -20.49 18.39
N PRO A 723 -49.81 -20.14 18.99
CA PRO A 723 -50.28 -20.72 20.24
C PRO A 723 -51.04 -22.03 19.99
N GLY A 724 -50.56 -23.13 20.57
CA GLY A 724 -51.31 -24.37 20.69
C GLY A 724 -50.78 -25.57 19.89
N ASP A 725 -49.51 -25.93 20.06
CA ASP A 725 -49.02 -27.31 20.27
C ASP A 725 -47.47 -27.31 20.41
N GLY A 726 -46.98 -26.72 21.52
CA GLY A 726 -45.54 -26.65 21.84
C GLY A 726 -44.76 -25.61 21.04
N GLY A 727 -44.35 -24.52 21.71
CA GLY A 727 -43.66 -23.37 21.13
C GLY A 727 -42.41 -23.72 20.31
N ILE A 728 -42.02 -22.83 19.39
CA ILE A 728 -40.87 -22.93 18.49
C ILE A 728 -40.46 -24.39 18.20
N ARG A 729 -41.02 -25.04 17.17
CA ARG A 729 -40.39 -26.28 16.63
C ARG A 729 -38.92 -26.10 16.19
N ARG A 730 -38.37 -24.89 16.32
CA ARG A 730 -37.07 -24.41 15.84
C ARG A 730 -36.25 -23.74 16.95
N GLY A 731 -36.37 -24.24 18.18
CA GLY A 731 -35.42 -23.93 19.26
C GLY A 731 -34.26 -24.93 19.30
N PRO A 732 -33.22 -24.69 20.13
CA PRO A 732 -32.07 -25.59 20.32
C PRO A 732 -32.46 -27.06 20.58
N ALA A 733 -33.63 -27.32 21.19
CA ALA A 733 -34.15 -28.65 21.48
C ALA A 733 -34.51 -29.49 20.23
N ALA A 734 -34.86 -28.87 19.10
CA ALA A 734 -35.14 -29.60 17.85
C ALA A 734 -33.85 -30.04 17.14
N VAL A 735 -32.74 -29.31 17.32
CA VAL A 735 -31.42 -29.63 16.74
C VAL A 735 -30.77 -30.83 17.44
N VAL A 736 -31.19 -31.16 18.67
CA VAL A 736 -30.70 -32.33 19.42
C VAL A 736 -31.38 -33.64 18.97
N ALA A 737 -32.53 -33.56 18.28
CA ALA A 737 -33.31 -34.73 17.86
C ALA A 737 -32.98 -35.25 16.44
N MET A 738 -32.14 -34.56 15.67
CA MET A 738 -31.85 -34.88 14.25
C MET A 738 -30.52 -35.63 14.12
N GLY A 739 -30.57 -36.95 14.29
CA GLY A 739 -29.42 -37.86 14.34
C GLY A 739 -29.09 -38.61 13.04
N GLY A 740 -29.41 -38.08 11.86
CA GLY A 740 -29.14 -38.72 10.56
C GLY A 740 -28.33 -37.85 9.56
N GLU A 741 -27.60 -38.46 8.63
CA GLU A 741 -26.80 -37.75 7.60
C GLU A 741 -27.66 -36.93 6.61
N ASP A 742 -28.90 -37.37 6.33
CA ASP A 742 -29.86 -36.66 5.47
C ASP A 742 -30.36 -35.34 6.10
N ASP A 743 -30.41 -35.28 7.42
CA ASP A 743 -30.87 -34.11 8.16
C ASP A 743 -29.85 -32.96 8.13
N GLY A 744 -28.56 -33.30 8.12
CA GLY A 744 -27.47 -32.33 7.98
C GLY A 744 -27.47 -31.65 6.60
N HIS A 745 -27.74 -32.41 5.53
CA HIS A 745 -27.82 -31.85 4.17
C HIS A 745 -29.01 -30.91 4.00
N ARG A 746 -30.19 -31.29 4.53
CA ARG A 746 -31.39 -30.44 4.51
C ARG A 746 -31.18 -29.13 5.27
N GLU A 747 -30.46 -29.17 6.38
CA GLU A 747 -30.16 -27.95 7.16
C GLU A 747 -29.18 -27.02 6.43
N VAL A 748 -28.13 -27.56 5.81
CA VAL A 748 -27.20 -26.78 4.98
C VAL A 748 -27.93 -26.11 3.82
N ASP A 749 -28.83 -26.83 3.15
CA ASP A 749 -29.60 -26.29 2.05
C ASP A 749 -30.59 -25.22 2.50
N ARG A 750 -31.33 -25.43 3.61
CA ARG A 750 -32.22 -24.40 4.18
C ARG A 750 -31.47 -23.13 4.53
N ARG A 751 -30.33 -23.25 5.20
CA ARG A 751 -29.49 -22.11 5.58
C ARG A 751 -29.01 -21.34 4.35
N ALA A 752 -28.58 -22.06 3.32
CA ALA A 752 -28.13 -21.44 2.08
C ALA A 752 -29.28 -20.78 1.30
N SER A 753 -30.48 -21.35 1.28
CA SER A 753 -31.68 -20.72 0.72
C SER A 753 -32.06 -19.45 1.49
N ALA A 754 -32.02 -19.49 2.83
CA ALA A 754 -32.31 -18.32 3.65
C ALA A 754 -31.30 -17.18 3.43
N LEU A 755 -30.00 -17.50 3.30
CA LEU A 755 -28.98 -16.51 2.91
C LEU A 755 -29.25 -15.93 1.52
N ALA A 756 -29.62 -16.76 0.54
CA ALA A 756 -29.96 -16.29 -0.80
C ALA A 756 -31.18 -15.37 -0.81
N ASP A 757 -32.19 -15.66 0.01
CA ASP A 757 -33.35 -14.80 0.21
C ASP A 757 -32.97 -13.47 0.87
N LEU A 758 -32.06 -13.46 1.87
CA LEU A 758 -31.51 -12.22 2.46
C LEU A 758 -30.74 -11.39 1.42
N ASP A 759 -29.96 -12.04 0.56
CA ASP A 759 -29.20 -11.39 -0.51
C ASP A 759 -30.14 -10.73 -1.54
N ALA A 760 -31.13 -11.48 -2.04
CA ALA A 760 -32.12 -11.00 -2.98
C ALA A 760 -32.93 -9.82 -2.43
N ALA A 761 -33.42 -9.93 -1.18
CA ALA A 761 -34.18 -8.89 -0.51
C ALA A 761 -33.39 -7.57 -0.40
N HIS A 762 -32.13 -7.64 -0.01
CA HIS A 762 -31.29 -6.44 0.08
C HIS A 762 -30.95 -5.85 -1.30
N ALA A 763 -30.81 -6.67 -2.35
CA ALA A 763 -30.66 -6.15 -3.71
C ALA A 763 -31.90 -5.33 -4.12
N VAL A 764 -33.11 -5.82 -3.83
CA VAL A 764 -34.37 -5.08 -4.09
C VAL A 764 -34.44 -3.79 -3.26
N LEU A 765 -34.11 -3.84 -1.96
CA LEU A 765 -34.09 -2.65 -1.10
C LEU A 765 -33.07 -1.60 -1.56
N LEU A 766 -31.91 -2.04 -2.06
CA LEU A 766 -30.90 -1.16 -2.66
C LEU A 766 -31.34 -0.59 -4.02
N GLY A 767 -32.42 -1.12 -4.61
CA GLY A 767 -32.94 -0.71 -5.92
C GLY A 767 -32.11 -1.25 -7.09
N TRP A 768 -31.49 -2.42 -6.92
CA TRP A 768 -30.75 -3.08 -7.98
C TRP A 768 -31.69 -3.87 -8.87
N ASP A 769 -31.39 -3.90 -10.16
CA ASP A 769 -31.96 -4.88 -11.07
C ASP A 769 -31.17 -6.21 -11.02
N ARG A 770 -31.65 -7.19 -11.78
CA ARG A 770 -31.04 -8.52 -11.86
C ARG A 770 -29.61 -8.48 -12.39
N ASP A 771 -29.33 -7.59 -13.34
CA ASP A 771 -28.02 -7.48 -13.96
C ASP A 771 -27.01 -6.85 -12.99
N ASP A 772 -27.44 -5.89 -12.19
CA ASP A 772 -26.65 -5.23 -11.15
C ASP A 772 -26.29 -6.22 -10.05
N LEU A 773 -27.25 -7.05 -9.63
CA LEU A 773 -26.99 -8.15 -8.71
C LEU A 773 -26.01 -9.17 -9.29
N SER A 774 -26.20 -9.58 -10.55
CA SER A 774 -25.30 -10.51 -11.25
C SER A 774 -23.86 -9.97 -11.33
N HIS A 775 -23.72 -8.67 -11.64
CA HIS A 775 -22.43 -7.97 -11.65
C HIS A 775 -21.77 -7.98 -10.26
N ALA A 776 -22.51 -7.64 -9.21
CA ALA A 776 -22.00 -7.68 -7.84
C ALA A 776 -21.51 -9.09 -7.44
N LEU A 777 -22.30 -10.12 -7.75
CA LEU A 777 -21.96 -11.53 -7.49
C LEU A 777 -20.68 -11.96 -8.23
N ALA A 778 -20.48 -11.50 -9.46
CA ALA A 778 -19.29 -11.82 -10.26
C ALA A 778 -17.98 -11.31 -9.61
N SER A 779 -18.05 -10.29 -8.75
CA SER A 779 -16.88 -9.75 -8.03
C SER A 779 -16.33 -10.70 -6.94
N PHE A 780 -17.11 -11.67 -6.47
CA PHE A 780 -16.71 -12.63 -5.44
C PHE A 780 -15.90 -13.80 -6.03
N THR A 781 -14.79 -13.48 -6.69
CA THR A 781 -13.96 -14.43 -7.45
C THR A 781 -13.44 -15.60 -6.61
N ALA A 782 -13.08 -15.36 -5.35
CA ALA A 782 -12.63 -16.42 -4.44
C ALA A 782 -13.78 -17.36 -4.00
N LEU A 783 -15.00 -16.85 -3.82
CA LEU A 783 -16.18 -17.67 -3.55
C LEU A 783 -16.52 -18.52 -4.78
N ARG A 784 -16.62 -17.87 -5.95
CA ARG A 784 -16.84 -18.53 -7.24
C ARG A 784 -15.81 -19.63 -7.49
N GLY A 785 -14.51 -19.32 -7.34
CA GLY A 785 -13.43 -20.28 -7.56
C GLY A 785 -13.52 -21.49 -6.63
N ARG A 786 -13.91 -21.27 -5.36
CA ARG A 786 -14.13 -22.37 -4.40
C ARG A 786 -15.30 -23.26 -4.82
N GLU A 787 -16.45 -22.69 -5.19
CA GLU A 787 -17.65 -23.45 -5.54
C GLU A 787 -17.54 -24.15 -6.88
N VAL A 788 -16.98 -23.47 -7.90
CA VAL A 788 -16.74 -24.06 -9.22
C VAL A 788 -15.77 -25.23 -9.11
N LYS A 789 -14.72 -25.11 -8.27
CA LYS A 789 -13.82 -26.24 -8.01
C LYS A 789 -14.53 -27.42 -7.34
N ALA A 790 -15.49 -27.17 -6.45
CA ALA A 790 -16.19 -28.21 -5.71
C ALA A 790 -17.34 -28.86 -6.50
N SER A 791 -18.04 -28.10 -7.34
CA SER A 791 -19.33 -28.50 -7.93
C SER A 791 -19.46 -28.20 -9.44
N GLY A 792 -18.46 -27.59 -10.07
CA GLY A 792 -18.51 -27.13 -11.45
C GLY A 792 -19.35 -25.88 -11.70
N ARG A 793 -20.09 -25.40 -10.69
CA ARG A 793 -21.04 -24.27 -10.80
C ARG A 793 -20.80 -23.22 -9.72
N PHE A 794 -21.32 -22.01 -9.94
CA PHE A 794 -21.38 -20.97 -8.92
C PHE A 794 -22.75 -20.99 -8.24
N VAL A 795 -22.99 -22.04 -7.45
CA VAL A 795 -24.30 -22.39 -6.86
C VAL A 795 -24.88 -21.25 -6.03
N THR A 796 -24.05 -20.49 -5.29
CA THR A 796 -24.53 -19.33 -4.53
C THR A 796 -25.13 -18.27 -5.45
N ALA A 797 -24.48 -17.95 -6.58
CA ALA A 797 -25.01 -16.95 -7.50
C ALA A 797 -26.31 -17.40 -8.17
N GLU A 798 -26.41 -18.69 -8.55
CA GLU A 798 -27.65 -19.27 -9.08
C GLU A 798 -28.81 -19.10 -8.08
N ARG A 799 -28.61 -19.52 -6.81
CA ARG A 799 -29.64 -19.42 -5.76
C ARG A 799 -30.08 -17.99 -5.48
N VAL A 800 -29.14 -17.05 -5.44
CA VAL A 800 -29.41 -15.63 -5.18
C VAL A 800 -30.20 -15.01 -6.33
N LEU A 801 -29.83 -15.29 -7.58
CA LEU A 801 -30.56 -14.78 -8.75
C LEU A 801 -31.97 -15.40 -8.85
N ASP A 802 -32.11 -16.69 -8.59
CA ASP A 802 -33.42 -17.34 -8.55
C ASP A 802 -34.30 -16.75 -7.43
N ALA A 803 -33.72 -16.44 -6.27
CA ALA A 803 -34.43 -15.76 -5.18
C ALA A 803 -34.85 -14.36 -5.58
N PHE A 804 -33.97 -13.60 -6.24
CA PHE A 804 -34.29 -12.28 -6.76
C PHE A 804 -35.44 -12.31 -7.76
N ASP A 805 -35.42 -13.24 -8.71
CA ASP A 805 -36.48 -13.41 -9.71
C ASP A 805 -37.83 -13.73 -9.06
N ARG A 806 -37.85 -14.54 -7.99
CA ARG A 806 -39.06 -14.81 -7.20
C ARG A 806 -39.60 -13.56 -6.49
N LEU A 807 -38.73 -12.80 -5.82
CA LEU A 807 -39.15 -11.59 -5.10
C LEU A 807 -39.62 -10.49 -6.05
N ALA A 808 -38.94 -10.33 -7.19
CA ALA A 808 -39.30 -9.34 -8.20
C ALA A 808 -40.61 -9.66 -8.94
N ALA A 809 -41.01 -10.93 -9.03
CA ALA A 809 -42.28 -11.34 -9.62
C ALA A 809 -43.47 -11.23 -8.63
N ALA A 810 -43.20 -11.16 -7.33
CA ALA A 810 -44.21 -11.10 -6.27
C ALA A 810 -44.60 -9.66 -5.87
N GLY A 811 -43.71 -8.69 -6.11
CA GLY A 811 -43.97 -7.25 -5.95
C GLY A 811 -44.46 -6.62 -7.25
#